data_AF-V2UGU7-F1
#
_entry.id   AF-V2UGU7-F1
#
_cell.length_a   1.000
_cell.length_b   1.000
_cell.length_c   1.000
_cell.angle_alpha   90.00
_cell.angle_beta   90.00
_cell.angle_gamma   90.00
#
_symmetry.space_group_name_H-M   'P 1'
#
loop_
_entity.id
_entity.type
_entity.pdbx_description
1 polymer ?
#
loop_
_entity_poly.entity_id
_entity_poly.type
_entity_poly.pdbx_seq_one_letter_code
_entity_poly.pdbx_strand_id
1 'polypeptide(L)'
;MSNIITPPHLIFTDIDGSPLNEGFVFIGESGKDPVSFPINVYWDEEKTELAQQPIRTKNGYIINGELPAKIYTEVNNCSISVSNKNNTIILIEQFFEQLALAARVQESVNNETSRAQLAEAALSTSITNEVARATTAETALSTAVTNETNRAVSAEAAIQTQVNTLGVGNKAYLTYAAMDADKASIPAKSKVMVTNDATSSNNGDWQWDGTTFTKSVYDPLQQAKNYADANPMFKSVAIVAGNNVNNFVIDGKYKLSANLATGNLINWPQDNAGFHQSGTIFVLGITSAGVDYPTQIYLPYVNLFKMKVRRKISSTTWEPWGTLSTLEDLVAIFVSKTELTASNTALLSEIAQYSYFGKPFTPAEILGTAIYSTNTYYVGLNATHTSAVNFNKIKARIWNPTVGNVEYRIFTGSAVSSGAQGYFVTSANTGNYTYTGTCKVFPSSDLGDESIIELDQIISIGANSPFVIAFKHASLATFRIGYHTVLSGNLVSRGFNLGATNTAGWALNITATNPAAFIEAGFQLLLDVMTTSDNSGSDYVPTLVIPPKIYALEGLESHIYPEHTLVEDYKLYEHDVTCTKGIHKKRGWVWTPTSQDTAGTYPITLAVHNKQTGVLQDVKSSSVILAAKNAYSGITKNVCVIGDSLVQPGVITQRLLDIDVTDVMNISLVGTRGTAPNKHEGRGGWTIADYTGAGRTYYRFSVSGVVVEPAVNATIYAYGGSKFLVQEIALSRGSGTITCSLSSGSAPTNGSSGTLAKDNTAAGDASIAFSNVQSQPGNPFWDGSTINFANYLSVNSLSTPDYVFIQLGINDTFNLTSDVAVEAFTSTAFPALDTLINSIKASSASTKIAVVAPPSYADQDAFGYNYACNQTSWRTKRNIITYNKKLYEYYAGKEAQNIYVVGGGVNLDTENNFPIFSDGVPVNSHNPKLEYPQINAVHPADSGYKQIGDVFFAFIKAV
;
A
#
# COMPACT_ATOMS: atom_id res chain seq x y z
N MET A 1 -52.27 27.04 -0.97
CA MET A 1 -53.29 27.62 -0.08
C MET A 1 -53.19 29.13 -0.18
N SER A 2 -54.26 29.84 -0.55
CA SER A 2 -54.30 31.30 -0.49
C SER A 2 -54.69 31.73 0.92
N ASN A 3 -53.96 32.69 1.49
CA ASN A 3 -54.28 33.27 2.80
C ASN A 3 -55.31 34.40 2.62
N ILE A 4 -56.48 34.09 2.07
CA ILE A 4 -57.56 35.07 1.93
C ILE A 4 -58.28 35.21 3.28
N ILE A 5 -58.36 36.44 3.78
CA ILE A 5 -59.15 36.74 4.97
C ILE A 5 -60.61 36.80 4.54
N THR A 6 -61.42 35.85 5.00
CA THR A 6 -62.86 35.84 4.76
C THR A 6 -63.61 36.49 5.93
N PRO A 7 -64.69 37.26 5.66
CA PRO A 7 -65.51 37.81 6.72
C PRO A 7 -66.19 36.67 7.52
N PRO A 8 -66.36 36.84 8.85
CA PRO A 8 -66.91 35.80 9.73
C PRO A 8 -68.39 35.47 9.45
N HIS A 9 -69.11 36.36 8.76
CA HIS A 9 -70.49 36.20 8.30
C HIS A 9 -70.61 36.59 6.82
N LEU A 10 -71.47 35.90 6.07
CA LEU A 10 -71.80 36.29 4.70
C LEU A 10 -72.55 37.63 4.68
N ILE A 11 -72.22 38.48 3.70
CA ILE A 11 -72.86 39.78 3.47
C ILE A 11 -73.60 39.72 2.14
N PHE A 12 -74.88 40.06 2.15
CA PHE A 12 -75.74 40.26 0.98
C PHE A 12 -75.88 41.75 0.69
N THR A 13 -75.87 42.12 -0.59
CA THR A 13 -76.05 43.50 -1.06
C THR A 13 -77.37 43.64 -1.81
N ASP A 14 -77.99 44.82 -1.81
CA ASP A 14 -79.09 45.17 -2.71
C ASP A 14 -78.56 45.38 -4.14
N ILE A 15 -79.45 45.61 -5.10
CA ILE A 15 -79.14 45.75 -6.53
C ILE A 15 -78.18 46.92 -6.84
N ASP A 16 -78.11 47.91 -5.96
CA ASP A 16 -77.22 49.07 -6.06
C ASP A 16 -75.87 48.88 -5.34
N GLY A 17 -75.63 47.69 -4.76
CA GLY A 17 -74.42 47.35 -4.01
C GLY A 17 -74.42 47.82 -2.55
N SER A 18 -75.46 48.51 -2.08
CA SER A 18 -75.63 48.82 -0.66
C SER A 18 -75.94 47.55 0.15
N PRO A 19 -75.73 47.51 1.48
CA PRO A 19 -76.06 46.33 2.27
C PRO A 19 -77.56 46.00 2.20
N LEU A 20 -77.90 44.75 1.93
CA LEU A 20 -79.29 44.32 1.79
C LEU A 20 -80.02 44.41 3.13
N ASN A 21 -80.93 45.38 3.24
CA ASN A 21 -81.70 45.61 4.46
C ASN A 21 -83.16 45.18 4.29
N GLU A 22 -83.69 44.46 5.28
CA GLU A 22 -85.04 43.90 5.27
C GLU A 22 -85.33 42.94 4.11
N GLY A 23 -84.28 42.34 3.53
CA GLY A 23 -84.40 41.39 2.42
C GLY A 23 -84.99 40.05 2.83
N PHE A 24 -85.28 39.24 1.82
CA PHE A 24 -85.81 37.89 1.94
C PHE A 24 -84.84 36.91 1.26
N VAL A 25 -84.33 35.97 2.03
CA VAL A 25 -83.46 34.88 1.56
C VAL A 25 -84.24 33.57 1.67
N PHE A 26 -84.32 32.84 0.56
CA PHE A 26 -84.90 31.52 0.47
C PHE A 26 -83.83 30.50 0.09
N ILE A 27 -83.89 29.33 0.69
CA ILE A 27 -83.02 28.18 0.48
C ILE A 27 -83.89 26.98 0.14
N GLY A 28 -83.61 26.33 -0.97
CA GLY A 28 -84.41 25.22 -1.47
C GLY A 28 -83.62 24.07 -2.06
N GLU A 29 -84.36 23.11 -2.60
CA GLU A 29 -83.79 21.94 -3.25
C GLU A 29 -82.92 22.36 -4.44
N SER A 30 -81.70 21.81 -4.51
CA SER A 30 -80.77 22.08 -5.61
C SER A 30 -81.42 21.85 -6.97
N GLY A 31 -81.24 22.80 -7.89
CA GLY A 31 -81.79 22.79 -9.24
C GLY A 31 -83.26 23.21 -9.35
N LYS A 32 -83.93 23.56 -8.25
CA LYS A 32 -85.34 23.97 -8.21
C LYS A 32 -85.52 25.38 -7.67
N ASP A 33 -86.69 25.97 -7.91
CA ASP A 33 -87.07 27.28 -7.35
C ASP A 33 -87.16 27.20 -5.81
N PRO A 34 -86.33 27.95 -5.06
CA PRO A 34 -86.24 27.80 -3.61
C PRO A 34 -87.46 28.31 -2.84
N VAL A 35 -88.30 29.14 -3.46
CA VAL A 35 -89.56 29.59 -2.87
C VAL A 35 -90.62 28.48 -2.96
N SER A 36 -90.68 27.80 -4.11
CA SER A 36 -91.63 26.71 -4.35
C SER A 36 -91.20 25.38 -3.72
N PHE A 37 -89.90 25.15 -3.55
CA PHE A 37 -89.32 23.91 -3.01
C PHE A 37 -88.33 24.21 -1.86
N PRO A 38 -88.80 24.80 -0.74
CA PRO A 38 -87.93 25.14 0.38
C PRO A 38 -87.42 23.89 1.10
N ILE A 39 -86.19 23.94 1.59
CA ILE A 39 -85.63 22.91 2.48
C ILE A 39 -85.58 23.41 3.92
N ASN A 40 -85.39 22.50 4.87
CA ASN A 40 -85.14 22.89 6.25
C ASN A 40 -83.79 23.63 6.36
N VAL A 41 -83.83 24.76 7.05
CA VAL A 41 -82.67 25.57 7.40
C VAL A 41 -82.66 25.70 8.92
N TYR A 42 -81.48 25.80 9.54
CA TYR A 42 -81.30 25.83 10.98
C TYR A 42 -80.42 27.00 11.41
N TRP A 43 -80.64 27.50 12.63
CA TRP A 43 -79.86 28.59 13.23
C TRP A 43 -78.58 28.11 13.93
N ASP A 44 -78.51 26.83 14.28
CA ASP A 44 -77.41 26.17 14.97
C ASP A 44 -76.79 25.05 14.11
N GLU A 45 -75.53 24.72 14.41
CA GLU A 45 -74.77 23.70 13.68
C GLU A 45 -75.26 22.28 13.99
N GLU A 46 -75.82 22.08 15.18
CA GLU A 46 -76.45 20.85 15.66
C GLU A 46 -77.81 20.58 15.00
N LYS A 47 -78.35 21.53 14.22
CA LYS A 47 -79.60 21.43 13.44
C LYS A 47 -80.82 21.17 14.32
N THR A 48 -80.85 21.79 15.49
CA THR A 48 -81.93 21.63 16.47
C THR A 48 -82.93 22.78 16.45
N GLU A 49 -82.52 23.96 15.99
CA GLU A 49 -83.34 25.17 15.91
C GLU A 49 -83.68 25.52 14.47
N LEU A 50 -84.90 25.22 14.04
CA LEU A 50 -85.37 25.48 12.68
C LEU A 50 -85.49 26.99 12.39
N ALA A 51 -84.84 27.46 11.32
CA ALA A 51 -84.99 28.79 10.77
C ALA A 51 -86.20 28.85 9.82
N GLN A 52 -87.21 29.66 10.18
CA GLN A 52 -88.35 29.88 9.31
C GLN A 52 -87.97 30.71 8.09
N GLN A 53 -88.42 30.29 6.92
CA GLN A 53 -88.19 30.98 5.66
C GLN A 53 -89.40 31.87 5.28
N PRO A 54 -89.19 33.06 4.68
CA PRO A 54 -87.91 33.63 4.29
C PRO A 54 -87.05 34.09 5.46
N ILE A 55 -85.75 33.82 5.33
CA ILE A 55 -84.72 34.27 6.24
C ILE A 55 -84.48 35.76 5.99
N ARG A 56 -84.45 36.56 7.05
CA ARG A 56 -84.38 38.02 6.93
C ARG A 56 -82.95 38.52 6.99
N THR A 57 -82.70 39.64 6.32
CA THR A 57 -81.42 40.35 6.40
C THR A 57 -81.55 41.74 7.02
N LYS A 58 -80.49 42.21 7.69
CA LYS A 58 -80.34 43.57 8.20
C LYS A 58 -78.89 44.02 8.06
N ASN A 59 -78.68 45.21 7.50
CA ASN A 59 -77.35 45.71 7.13
C ASN A 59 -76.51 44.70 6.32
N GLY A 60 -77.17 43.92 5.44
CA GLY A 60 -76.54 42.90 4.61
C GLY A 60 -76.27 41.56 5.30
N TYR A 61 -76.42 41.43 6.61
CA TYR A 61 -76.25 40.15 7.30
C TYR A 61 -77.57 39.41 7.41
N ILE A 62 -77.54 38.07 7.34
CA ILE A 62 -78.65 37.24 7.83
C ILE A 62 -78.76 37.43 9.34
N ILE A 63 -79.99 37.62 9.84
CA ILE A 63 -80.25 37.86 11.25
C ILE A 63 -81.18 36.81 11.87
N ASN A 64 -80.85 36.39 13.09
CA ASN A 64 -81.78 35.69 13.99
C ASN A 64 -82.15 36.66 15.12
N GLY A 65 -83.37 37.19 15.07
CA GLY A 65 -83.74 38.35 15.90
C GLY A 65 -82.99 39.62 15.46
N GLU A 66 -82.19 40.21 16.36
CA GLU A 66 -81.45 41.46 16.12
C GLU A 66 -79.93 41.28 15.90
N LEU A 67 -79.45 40.02 15.86
CA LEU A 67 -78.01 39.70 15.76
C LEU A 67 -77.68 38.99 14.44
N PRO A 68 -76.51 39.28 13.82
CA PRO A 68 -75.99 38.51 12.71
C PRO A 68 -75.83 37.02 13.07
N ALA A 69 -76.34 36.15 12.20
CA ALA A 69 -76.35 34.70 12.41
C ALA A 69 -75.73 33.96 11.23
N LYS A 70 -75.45 32.68 11.43
CA LYS A 70 -75.17 31.71 10.37
C LYS A 70 -76.40 30.84 10.18
N ILE A 71 -76.51 30.24 9.00
CA ILE A 71 -77.57 29.30 8.67
C ILE A 71 -76.96 27.99 8.22
N TYR A 72 -77.61 26.89 8.58
CA TYR A 72 -77.14 25.53 8.34
C TYR A 72 -78.21 24.72 7.63
N THR A 73 -77.81 23.86 6.70
CA THR A 73 -78.72 22.97 5.96
C THR A 73 -78.32 21.51 6.17
N GLU A 74 -79.23 20.58 5.86
CA GLU A 74 -78.93 19.14 5.90
C GLU A 74 -78.28 18.62 4.61
N VAL A 75 -78.33 19.41 3.54
CA VAL A 75 -77.88 19.04 2.21
C VAL A 75 -76.63 19.83 1.83
N ASN A 76 -75.73 19.20 1.09
CA ASN A 76 -74.47 19.80 0.64
C ASN A 76 -74.65 20.80 -0.52
N ASN A 77 -75.75 20.68 -1.25
CA ASN A 77 -76.09 21.50 -2.40
C ASN A 77 -77.53 22.02 -2.25
N CYS A 78 -77.74 23.32 -2.47
CA CYS A 78 -79.06 23.95 -2.41
C CYS A 78 -79.23 24.97 -3.53
N SER A 79 -80.48 25.36 -3.79
CA SER A 79 -80.75 26.61 -4.50
C SER A 79 -80.92 27.74 -3.49
N ILE A 80 -80.54 28.96 -3.87
CA ILE A 80 -80.72 30.16 -3.05
C ILE A 80 -81.36 31.26 -3.89
N SER A 81 -82.34 31.94 -3.32
CA SER A 81 -82.93 33.16 -3.88
C SER A 81 -82.87 34.27 -2.85
N VAL A 82 -82.47 35.46 -3.29
CA VAL A 82 -82.32 36.65 -2.47
C VAL A 82 -83.10 37.76 -3.14
N SER A 83 -83.98 38.43 -2.38
CA SER A 83 -84.76 39.57 -2.86
C SER A 83 -84.78 40.70 -1.84
N ASN A 84 -84.98 41.94 -2.30
CA ASN A 84 -85.11 43.09 -1.41
C ASN A 84 -86.53 43.23 -0.83
N LYS A 85 -86.72 44.21 0.07
CA LYS A 85 -88.00 44.49 0.73
C LYS A 85 -89.19 44.75 -0.21
N ASN A 86 -88.91 45.13 -1.46
CA ASN A 86 -89.92 45.35 -2.50
C ASN A 86 -90.16 44.09 -3.36
N ASN A 87 -89.66 42.92 -2.93
CA ASN A 87 -89.69 41.64 -3.66
C ASN A 87 -88.96 41.68 -5.01
N THR A 88 -88.04 42.62 -5.22
CA THR A 88 -87.17 42.60 -6.41
C THR A 88 -86.06 41.57 -6.19
N ILE A 89 -85.91 40.65 -7.14
CA ILE A 89 -84.90 39.58 -7.08
C ILE A 89 -83.51 40.17 -7.31
N ILE A 90 -82.59 39.86 -6.41
CA ILE A 90 -81.18 40.28 -6.45
C ILE A 90 -80.31 39.14 -6.98
N LEU A 91 -80.48 37.94 -6.42
CA LEU A 91 -79.69 36.77 -6.76
C LEU A 91 -80.60 35.55 -6.79
N ILE A 92 -80.45 34.72 -7.82
CA ILE A 92 -80.92 33.34 -7.82
C ILE A 92 -79.76 32.48 -8.26
N GLU A 93 -79.37 31.53 -7.42
CA GLU A 93 -78.45 30.46 -7.79
C GLU A 93 -79.14 29.12 -7.61
N GLN A 94 -79.25 28.38 -8.71
CA GLN A 94 -79.93 27.09 -8.71
C GLN A 94 -79.03 25.96 -8.18
N PHE A 95 -77.71 26.15 -8.23
CA PHE A 95 -76.73 25.14 -7.83
C PHE A 95 -75.63 25.79 -6.98
N PHE A 96 -75.92 25.98 -5.70
CA PHE A 96 -74.96 26.47 -4.72
C PHE A 96 -74.36 25.28 -3.95
N GLU A 97 -73.11 24.93 -4.24
CA GLU A 97 -72.36 23.91 -3.49
C GLU A 97 -71.67 24.55 -2.27
N GLN A 98 -72.05 24.10 -1.08
CA GLN A 98 -71.35 24.52 0.13
C GLN A 98 -70.04 23.72 0.23
N LEU A 99 -68.91 24.34 -0.14
CA LEU A 99 -67.57 23.77 -0.06
C LEU A 99 -67.17 23.44 1.40
N ALA A 100 -67.62 22.30 1.92
CA ALA A 100 -67.06 21.71 3.13
C ALA A 100 -65.75 21.00 2.76
N LEU A 101 -64.64 21.74 2.83
CA LEU A 101 -63.27 21.23 2.71
C LEU A 101 -63.00 20.00 3.62
N ALA A 102 -63.84 19.75 4.63
CA ALA A 102 -63.69 18.69 5.61
C ALA A 102 -64.01 17.27 5.11
N ALA A 103 -65.02 17.06 4.24
CA ALA A 103 -65.48 15.70 3.91
C ALA A 103 -64.47 14.91 3.06
N ARG A 104 -63.86 15.55 2.05
CA ARG A 104 -62.82 14.92 1.22
C ARG A 104 -61.51 14.68 1.96
N VAL A 105 -61.19 15.55 2.92
CA VAL A 105 -60.02 15.37 3.80
C VAL A 105 -60.25 14.17 4.72
N GLN A 106 -61.45 14.04 5.31
CA GLN A 106 -61.79 12.91 6.16
C GLN A 106 -61.72 11.57 5.42
N GLU A 107 -62.21 11.51 4.17
CA GLU A 107 -62.11 10.31 3.33
C GLU A 107 -60.65 9.93 3.05
N SER A 108 -59.81 10.92 2.73
CA SER A 108 -58.38 10.70 2.48
C SER A 108 -57.65 10.18 3.73
N VAL A 109 -57.97 10.73 4.90
CA VAL A 109 -57.43 10.30 6.20
C VAL A 109 -57.88 8.86 6.53
N ASN A 110 -59.13 8.50 6.27
CA ASN A 110 -59.64 7.15 6.53
C ASN A 110 -58.97 6.10 5.63
N ASN A 111 -58.75 6.42 4.35
CA ASN A 111 -58.03 5.56 3.41
C ASN A 111 -56.56 5.37 3.82
N GLU A 112 -55.90 6.46 4.23
CA GLU A 112 -54.52 6.44 4.74
C GLU A 112 -54.40 5.59 6.01
N THR A 113 -55.35 5.73 6.93
CA THR A 113 -55.41 4.95 8.18
C THR A 113 -55.54 3.45 7.90
N SER A 114 -56.45 3.07 6.99
CA SER A 114 -56.68 1.66 6.63
C SER A 114 -55.45 1.05 5.96
N ARG A 115 -54.80 1.79 5.06
CA ARG A 115 -53.57 1.35 4.40
C ARG A 115 -52.42 1.19 5.41
N ALA A 116 -52.28 2.10 6.37
CA ALA A 116 -51.27 2.02 7.43
C ALA A 116 -51.47 0.77 8.32
N GLN A 117 -52.69 0.51 8.78
CA GLN A 117 -53.01 -0.66 9.61
C GLN A 117 -52.68 -1.99 8.92
N LEU A 118 -52.96 -2.10 7.61
CA LEU A 118 -52.63 -3.30 6.84
C LEU A 118 -51.11 -3.50 6.69
N ALA A 119 -50.37 -2.42 6.47
CA ALA A 119 -48.91 -2.46 6.38
C ALA A 119 -48.27 -2.85 7.72
N GLU A 120 -48.77 -2.30 8.83
CA GLU A 120 -48.31 -2.63 10.19
C GLU A 120 -48.60 -4.09 10.56
N ALA A 121 -49.78 -4.62 10.21
CA ALA A 121 -50.12 -6.03 10.44
C ALA A 121 -49.24 -6.98 9.64
N ALA A 122 -48.94 -6.64 8.37
CA ALA A 122 -48.03 -7.41 7.53
C ALA A 122 -46.59 -7.39 8.10
N LEU A 123 -46.12 -6.21 8.53
CA LEU A 123 -44.80 -6.07 9.15
C LEU A 123 -44.70 -6.87 10.47
N SER A 124 -45.73 -6.81 11.32
CA SER A 124 -45.81 -7.59 12.56
C SER A 124 -45.73 -9.10 12.29
N THR A 125 -46.36 -9.57 11.21
CA THR A 125 -46.32 -10.98 10.80
C THR A 125 -44.91 -11.37 10.33
N SER A 126 -44.28 -10.54 9.48
CA SER A 126 -42.91 -10.78 9.01
C SER A 126 -41.91 -10.80 10.16
N ILE A 127 -42.03 -9.88 11.12
CA ILE A 127 -41.18 -9.85 12.32
C ILE A 127 -41.37 -11.12 13.15
N THR A 128 -42.61 -11.57 13.35
CA THR A 128 -42.90 -12.79 14.13
C THR A 128 -42.28 -14.03 13.47
N ASN A 129 -42.38 -14.13 12.15
CA ASN A 129 -41.76 -15.22 11.38
C ASN A 129 -40.23 -15.17 11.44
N GLU A 130 -39.66 -13.97 11.36
CA GLU A 130 -38.22 -13.74 11.47
C GLU A 130 -37.69 -14.14 12.85
N VAL A 131 -38.38 -13.74 13.92
CA VAL A 131 -38.04 -14.14 15.30
C VAL A 131 -38.07 -15.67 15.45
N ALA A 132 -39.09 -16.35 14.90
CA ALA A 132 -39.19 -17.80 14.96
C ALA A 132 -38.06 -18.51 14.19
N ARG A 133 -37.75 -18.01 12.99
CA ARG A 133 -36.62 -18.51 12.17
C ARG A 133 -35.29 -18.31 12.89
N ALA A 134 -35.04 -17.11 13.41
CA ALA A 134 -33.81 -16.76 14.13
C ALA A 134 -33.63 -17.64 15.38
N THR A 135 -34.67 -17.75 16.22
CA THR A 135 -34.64 -18.60 17.43
C THR A 135 -34.30 -20.06 17.09
N THR A 136 -34.85 -20.58 16.00
CA THR A 136 -34.58 -21.96 15.54
C THR A 136 -33.13 -22.12 15.07
N ALA A 137 -32.63 -21.17 14.28
CA ALA A 137 -31.26 -21.18 13.77
C ALA A 137 -30.22 -21.03 14.90
N GLU A 138 -30.48 -20.13 15.86
CA GLU A 138 -29.63 -19.91 17.03
C GLU A 138 -29.58 -21.14 17.94
N THR A 139 -30.72 -21.81 18.15
CA THR A 139 -30.78 -23.07 18.93
C THR A 139 -29.98 -24.18 18.24
N ALA A 140 -30.10 -24.29 16.91
CA ALA A 140 -29.35 -25.26 16.12
C ALA A 140 -27.83 -24.99 16.16
N LEU A 141 -27.42 -23.71 16.04
CA LEU A 141 -26.03 -23.30 16.13
C LEU A 141 -25.47 -23.55 17.54
N SER A 142 -26.21 -23.20 18.60
CA SER A 142 -25.82 -23.48 19.98
C SER A 142 -25.60 -24.98 20.23
N THR A 143 -26.46 -25.83 19.64
CA THR A 143 -26.31 -27.28 19.71
C THR A 143 -25.06 -27.76 18.96
N ALA A 144 -24.82 -27.25 17.75
CA ALA A 144 -23.63 -27.59 16.96
C ALA A 144 -22.33 -27.18 17.66
N VAL A 145 -22.27 -25.97 18.24
CA VAL A 145 -21.13 -25.48 19.02
C VAL A 145 -20.91 -26.33 20.27
N THR A 146 -21.97 -26.72 20.96
CA THR A 146 -21.86 -27.61 22.14
C THR A 146 -21.30 -28.98 21.74
N ASN A 147 -21.78 -29.55 20.63
CA ASN A 147 -21.29 -30.84 20.12
C ASN A 147 -19.82 -30.75 19.66
N GLU A 148 -19.45 -29.67 18.97
CA GLU A 148 -18.07 -29.38 18.56
C GLU A 148 -17.16 -29.29 19.78
N THR A 149 -17.59 -28.53 20.80
CA THR A 149 -16.86 -28.36 22.05
C THR A 149 -16.63 -29.69 22.74
N ASN A 150 -17.67 -30.52 22.85
CA ASN A 150 -17.57 -31.86 23.44
C ASN A 150 -16.63 -32.78 22.64
N ARG A 151 -16.69 -32.72 21.29
CA ARG A 151 -15.80 -33.48 20.43
C ARG A 151 -14.35 -33.04 20.58
N ALA A 152 -14.10 -31.73 20.60
CA ALA A 152 -12.77 -31.14 20.76
C ALA A 152 -12.17 -31.51 22.12
N VAL A 153 -12.91 -31.33 23.22
CA VAL A 153 -12.48 -31.73 24.58
C VAL A 153 -12.13 -33.22 24.64
N SER A 154 -12.93 -34.07 24.00
CA SER A 154 -12.65 -35.52 23.96
C SER A 154 -11.39 -35.86 23.15
N ALA A 155 -11.19 -35.20 22.00
CA ALA A 155 -10.01 -35.37 21.16
C ALA A 155 -8.74 -34.85 21.84
N GLU A 156 -8.82 -33.68 22.49
CA GLU A 156 -7.74 -33.09 23.27
C GLU A 156 -7.35 -33.98 24.46
N ALA A 157 -8.32 -34.54 25.18
CA ALA A 157 -8.05 -35.49 26.26
C ALA A 157 -7.38 -36.78 25.74
N ALA A 158 -7.79 -37.27 24.56
CA ALA A 158 -7.16 -38.41 23.91
C ALA A 158 -5.72 -38.11 23.47
N ILE A 159 -5.48 -36.94 22.86
CA ILE A 159 -4.14 -36.49 22.47
C ILE A 159 -3.28 -36.29 23.72
N GLN A 160 -3.79 -35.68 24.79
CA GLN A 160 -3.06 -35.51 26.04
C GLN A 160 -2.66 -36.86 26.65
N THR A 161 -3.56 -37.85 26.57
CA THR A 161 -3.25 -39.22 27.00
C THR A 161 -2.17 -39.85 26.13
N GLN A 162 -2.21 -39.65 24.81
CA GLN A 162 -1.18 -40.14 23.88
C GLN A 162 0.16 -39.45 24.11
N VAL A 163 0.20 -38.13 24.31
CA VAL A 163 1.40 -37.35 24.64
C VAL A 163 2.00 -37.82 25.98
N ASN A 164 1.16 -38.03 27.00
CA ASN A 164 1.60 -38.57 28.28
C ASN A 164 2.13 -40.00 28.16
N THR A 165 1.58 -40.81 27.25
CA THR A 165 2.02 -42.18 26.97
C THR A 165 3.34 -42.22 26.17
N LEU A 166 3.55 -41.27 25.26
CA LEU A 166 4.75 -41.18 24.43
C LEU A 166 5.97 -40.59 25.18
N GLY A 167 5.74 -39.94 26.32
CA GLY A 167 6.79 -39.35 27.14
C GLY A 167 7.25 -38.01 26.61
N VAL A 168 7.40 -37.04 27.52
CA VAL A 168 7.99 -35.72 27.22
C VAL A 168 9.37 -35.92 26.60
N GLY A 169 9.64 -35.23 25.49
CA GLY A 169 10.93 -35.26 24.80
C GLY A 169 12.12 -35.01 25.75
N ASN A 170 13.31 -35.42 25.30
CA ASN A 170 14.58 -35.40 26.04
C ASN A 170 14.68 -34.24 27.05
N LYS A 171 14.48 -34.55 28.35
CA LYS A 171 14.70 -33.58 29.42
C LYS A 171 16.20 -33.45 29.72
N ALA A 172 16.68 -32.23 29.92
CA ALA A 172 18.05 -31.95 30.32
C ALA A 172 18.10 -31.40 31.76
N TYR A 173 19.01 -31.91 32.57
CA TYR A 173 19.24 -31.49 33.95
C TYR A 173 20.67 -31.01 34.10
N LEU A 174 20.87 -29.99 34.93
CA LEU A 174 22.23 -29.54 35.24
C LEU A 174 23.01 -30.59 36.05
N THR A 175 22.36 -31.33 36.95
CA THR A 175 23.02 -32.32 37.84
C THR A 175 22.24 -33.62 37.91
N TYR A 176 22.91 -34.72 38.26
CA TYR A 176 22.28 -36.02 38.51
C TYR A 176 21.31 -35.95 39.69
N ALA A 177 21.64 -35.17 40.72
CA ALA A 177 20.76 -34.97 41.87
C ALA A 177 19.43 -34.30 41.46
N ALA A 178 19.48 -33.30 40.58
CA ALA A 178 18.27 -32.66 40.05
C ALA A 178 17.46 -33.62 39.17
N MET A 179 18.12 -34.49 38.41
CA MET A 179 17.47 -35.54 37.62
C MET A 179 16.79 -36.59 38.51
N ASP A 180 17.46 -37.11 39.55
CA ASP A 180 16.89 -38.11 40.45
C ASP A 180 15.73 -37.56 41.29
N ALA A 181 15.79 -36.28 41.66
CA ALA A 181 14.68 -35.60 42.33
C ALA A 181 13.42 -35.52 41.43
N ASP A 182 13.59 -35.43 40.10
CA ASP A 182 12.48 -35.33 39.14
C ASP A 182 11.95 -36.70 38.68
N LYS A 183 12.44 -37.83 39.22
CA LYS A 183 12.07 -39.18 38.75
C LYS A 183 10.59 -39.50 38.75
N ALA A 184 9.83 -38.88 39.66
CA ALA A 184 8.37 -39.04 39.74
C ALA A 184 7.63 -38.34 38.59
N SER A 185 8.25 -37.37 37.91
CA SER A 185 7.68 -36.64 36.78
C SER A 185 8.22 -37.10 35.42
N ILE A 186 9.13 -38.07 35.39
CA ILE A 186 9.70 -38.64 34.17
C ILE A 186 8.96 -39.95 33.83
N PRO A 187 8.27 -40.03 32.68
CA PRO A 187 7.60 -41.25 32.24
C PRO A 187 8.59 -42.39 32.00
N ALA A 188 8.19 -43.63 32.29
CA ALA A 188 9.02 -44.81 32.02
C ALA A 188 9.43 -44.88 30.53
N LYS A 189 10.62 -45.44 30.26
CA LYS A 189 11.26 -45.52 28.93
C LYS A 189 11.70 -44.16 28.34
N SER A 190 11.88 -43.15 29.19
CA SER A 190 12.37 -41.84 28.76
C SER A 190 13.90 -41.79 28.68
N LYS A 191 14.41 -40.98 27.76
CA LYS A 191 15.80 -40.53 27.72
C LYS A 191 15.90 -39.17 28.41
N VAL A 192 16.87 -39.02 29.31
CA VAL A 192 17.20 -37.74 29.96
C VAL A 192 18.70 -37.49 29.88
N MET A 193 19.14 -36.24 29.94
CA MET A 193 20.56 -35.86 29.84
C MET A 193 20.98 -35.05 31.06
N VAL A 194 22.15 -35.34 31.63
CA VAL A 194 22.79 -34.51 32.65
C VAL A 194 23.91 -33.73 32.00
N THR A 195 23.88 -32.40 32.06
CA THR A 195 24.73 -31.54 31.23
C THR A 195 25.93 -30.96 31.96
N ASN A 196 25.86 -30.73 33.28
CA ASN A 196 26.88 -29.96 34.00
C ASN A 196 27.03 -30.32 35.49
N ASP A 197 27.02 -31.60 35.81
CA ASP A 197 27.30 -32.12 37.15
C ASP A 197 28.78 -31.98 37.48
N ALA A 198 29.08 -31.61 38.73
CA ALA A 198 30.45 -31.47 39.22
C ALA A 198 31.22 -32.81 39.15
N THR A 199 30.50 -33.93 39.25
CA THR A 199 31.07 -35.27 39.04
C THR A 199 30.99 -35.60 37.55
N SER A 200 32.12 -35.57 36.84
CA SER A 200 32.16 -35.78 35.39
C SER A 200 31.56 -37.12 34.94
N SER A 201 31.66 -38.17 35.77
CA SER A 201 31.05 -39.47 35.49
C SER A 201 29.51 -39.46 35.56
N ASN A 202 28.88 -38.39 36.02
CA ASN A 202 27.43 -38.23 36.04
C ASN A 202 26.88 -37.55 34.77
N ASN A 203 27.72 -36.83 34.02
CA ASN A 203 27.33 -36.13 32.80
C ASN A 203 27.09 -37.09 31.64
N GLY A 204 26.09 -36.80 30.82
CA GLY A 204 25.73 -37.59 29.63
C GLY A 204 24.29 -38.09 29.65
N ASP A 205 24.01 -39.00 28.72
CA ASP A 205 22.68 -39.57 28.54
C ASP A 205 22.37 -40.66 29.58
N TRP A 206 21.16 -40.60 30.12
CA TRP A 206 20.60 -41.58 31.05
C TRP A 206 19.26 -42.09 30.54
N GLN A 207 19.01 -43.37 30.73
CA GLN A 207 17.76 -44.04 30.43
C GLN A 207 16.98 -44.28 31.72
N TRP A 208 15.72 -43.84 31.75
CA TRP A 208 14.79 -44.10 32.84
C TRP A 208 13.83 -45.23 32.43
N ASP A 209 13.80 -46.32 33.18
CA ASP A 209 12.88 -47.45 32.91
C ASP A 209 11.57 -47.39 33.73
N GLY A 210 11.40 -46.35 34.55
CA GLY A 210 10.29 -46.23 35.51
C GLY A 210 10.67 -46.59 36.95
N THR A 211 11.86 -47.15 37.16
CA THR A 211 12.36 -47.57 38.48
C THR A 211 13.80 -47.11 38.74
N THR A 212 14.67 -47.16 37.73
CA THR A 212 16.12 -46.92 37.87
C THR A 212 16.64 -46.10 36.69
N PHE A 213 17.57 -45.17 36.95
CA PHE A 213 18.34 -44.50 35.89
C PHE A 213 19.58 -45.32 35.54
N THR A 214 19.71 -45.71 34.27
CA THR A 214 20.88 -46.40 33.73
C THR A 214 21.65 -45.46 32.81
N LYS A 215 22.95 -45.26 33.06
CA LYS A 215 23.78 -44.39 32.21
C LYS A 215 24.08 -45.04 30.86
N SER A 216 23.95 -44.28 29.78
CA SER A 216 24.39 -44.70 28.46
C SER A 216 25.91 -44.88 28.41
N VAL A 217 26.37 -46.01 27.86
CA VAL A 217 27.78 -46.26 27.53
C VAL A 217 28.18 -45.60 26.20
N TYR A 218 27.21 -45.11 25.42
CA TYR A 218 27.41 -44.45 24.14
C TYR A 218 27.50 -42.94 24.36
N ASP A 219 28.72 -42.40 24.28
CA ASP A 219 29.03 -40.97 24.29
C ASP A 219 29.76 -40.60 22.98
N PRO A 220 29.00 -40.20 21.95
CA PRO A 220 29.55 -39.89 20.63
C PRO A 220 30.53 -38.72 20.67
N LEU A 221 30.34 -37.77 21.59
CA LEU A 221 31.18 -36.59 21.70
C LEU A 221 32.55 -36.97 22.26
N GLN A 222 32.58 -37.73 23.36
CA GLN A 222 33.85 -38.19 23.93
C GLN A 222 34.56 -39.18 23.00
N GLN A 223 33.82 -40.04 22.30
CA GLN A 223 34.39 -40.97 21.31
C GLN A 223 34.98 -40.21 20.11
N ALA A 224 34.25 -39.25 19.54
CA ALA A 224 34.74 -38.41 18.44
C ALA A 224 35.93 -37.54 18.87
N LYS A 225 35.88 -36.98 20.09
CA LYS A 225 36.97 -36.19 20.66
C LYS A 225 38.23 -37.03 20.85
N ASN A 226 38.10 -38.24 21.41
CA ASN A 226 39.23 -39.15 21.59
C ASN A 226 39.83 -39.56 20.24
N TYR A 227 39.00 -39.81 19.23
CA TYR A 227 39.45 -40.14 17.87
C TYR A 227 40.16 -38.95 17.20
N ALA A 228 39.59 -37.74 17.29
CA ALA A 228 40.17 -36.52 16.73
C ALA A 228 41.48 -36.11 17.43
N ASP A 229 41.57 -36.24 18.76
CA ASP A 229 42.77 -35.92 19.52
C ASP A 229 43.91 -36.93 19.28
N ALA A 230 43.59 -38.19 18.97
CA ALA A 230 44.57 -39.24 18.71
C ALA A 230 45.08 -39.27 17.25
N ASN A 231 44.41 -38.60 16.32
CA ASN A 231 44.76 -38.63 14.90
C ASN A 231 45.56 -37.37 14.49
N PRO A 232 46.84 -37.51 14.09
CA PRO A 232 47.71 -36.39 13.73
C PRO A 232 47.23 -35.53 12.55
N MET A 233 46.25 -36.01 11.76
CA MET A 233 45.60 -35.26 10.68
C MET A 233 44.62 -34.20 11.20
N PHE A 234 43.96 -34.46 12.34
CA PHE A 234 42.99 -33.54 12.93
C PHE A 234 43.61 -32.63 13.99
N LYS A 235 44.58 -33.15 14.76
CA LYS A 235 45.30 -32.39 15.78
C LYS A 235 46.80 -32.69 15.74
N SER A 236 47.62 -31.65 15.67
CA SER A 236 49.07 -31.84 15.62
C SER A 236 49.59 -32.50 16.89
N VAL A 237 50.42 -33.54 16.75
CA VAL A 237 51.07 -34.22 17.88
C VAL A 237 52.27 -33.39 18.35
N ALA A 238 52.33 -33.08 19.64
CA ALA A 238 53.46 -32.36 20.21
C ALA A 238 54.70 -33.26 20.28
N ILE A 239 55.83 -32.77 19.80
CA ILE A 239 57.13 -33.42 19.88
C ILE A 239 57.83 -32.92 21.16
N VAL A 240 58.28 -33.86 21.99
CA VAL A 240 58.93 -33.63 23.28
C VAL A 240 60.28 -34.34 23.35
N ALA A 241 61.11 -33.98 24.33
CA ALA A 241 62.39 -34.63 24.56
C ALA A 241 62.22 -36.16 24.79
N GLY A 242 63.13 -36.94 24.23
CA GLY A 242 63.10 -38.41 24.20
C GLY A 242 62.37 -39.01 22.99
N ASN A 243 61.63 -38.22 22.20
CA ASN A 243 60.95 -38.75 21.02
C ASN A 243 61.94 -39.21 19.93
N ASN A 244 61.65 -40.38 19.36
CA ASN A 244 62.34 -40.90 18.18
C ASN A 244 61.51 -40.60 16.93
N VAL A 245 62.07 -39.78 16.04
CA VAL A 245 61.40 -39.33 14.83
C VAL A 245 61.06 -40.50 13.90
N ASN A 246 61.80 -41.60 13.95
CA ASN A 246 61.50 -42.80 13.15
C ASN A 246 60.15 -43.45 13.50
N ASN A 247 59.57 -43.11 14.66
CA ASN A 247 58.27 -43.64 15.11
C ASN A 247 57.09 -42.81 14.57
N PHE A 248 57.34 -41.64 13.96
CA PHE A 248 56.30 -40.84 13.33
C PHE A 248 55.97 -41.41 11.94
N VAL A 249 55.12 -42.43 11.94
CA VAL A 249 54.73 -43.20 10.75
C VAL A 249 53.27 -43.01 10.35
N ILE A 250 52.46 -42.35 11.19
CA ILE A 250 51.05 -42.05 10.93
C ILE A 250 50.97 -40.68 10.27
N ASP A 251 50.17 -40.60 9.20
CA ASP A 251 49.92 -39.38 8.44
C ASP A 251 49.48 -38.21 9.32
N GLY A 252 50.03 -37.03 9.03
CA GLY A 252 49.65 -35.78 9.69
C GLY A 252 50.82 -34.96 10.23
N LYS A 253 50.50 -34.05 11.18
CA LYS A 253 51.40 -32.97 11.61
C LYS A 253 52.00 -33.27 12.98
N TYR A 254 53.32 -33.25 13.10
CA TYR A 254 54.05 -33.38 14.36
C TYR A 254 54.84 -32.10 14.62
N LYS A 255 54.63 -31.46 15.77
CA LYS A 255 55.10 -30.10 16.04
C LYS A 255 56.10 -30.05 17.19
N LEU A 256 57.30 -29.58 16.91
CA LEU A 256 58.27 -29.16 17.92
C LEU A 256 58.16 -27.65 18.12
N SER A 257 57.57 -27.23 19.24
CA SER A 257 57.23 -25.82 19.47
C SER A 257 58.41 -24.94 19.91
N ALA A 258 59.53 -25.53 20.35
CA ALA A 258 60.72 -24.82 20.80
C ALA A 258 61.99 -25.62 20.49
N ASN A 259 63.12 -24.92 20.34
CA ASN A 259 64.42 -25.56 20.12
C ASN A 259 64.78 -26.48 21.31
N LEU A 260 65.38 -27.64 21.04
CA LEU A 260 65.86 -28.58 22.07
C LEU A 260 67.37 -28.84 21.92
N ALA A 261 68.07 -29.21 22.99
CA ALA A 261 69.51 -29.52 22.94
C ALA A 261 69.81 -30.76 22.06
N THR A 262 70.97 -30.79 21.40
CA THR A 262 71.40 -31.94 20.59
C THR A 262 71.53 -33.20 21.47
N GLY A 263 70.69 -34.20 21.22
CA GLY A 263 70.59 -35.43 22.03
C GLY A 263 69.22 -35.64 22.68
N ASN A 264 68.39 -34.58 22.75
CA ASN A 264 67.02 -34.70 23.27
C ASN A 264 66.05 -35.31 22.25
N LEU A 265 66.39 -35.40 20.97
CA LEU A 265 65.56 -36.03 19.95
C LEU A 265 66.39 -37.05 19.17
N ILE A 266 65.82 -38.23 18.94
CA ILE A 266 66.50 -39.34 18.26
C ILE A 266 66.11 -39.29 16.78
N ASN A 267 67.08 -39.38 15.86
CA ASN A 267 66.89 -39.34 14.40
C ASN A 267 66.31 -38.02 13.83
N TRP A 268 66.45 -36.91 14.55
CA TRP A 268 66.06 -35.58 14.10
C TRP A 268 67.02 -35.01 13.02
N PRO A 269 66.55 -34.23 12.03
CA PRO A 269 67.41 -33.60 11.04
C PRO A 269 68.44 -32.66 11.69
N GLN A 270 69.73 -32.86 11.41
CA GLN A 270 70.81 -32.03 11.97
C GLN A 270 71.08 -30.82 11.06
N ASP A 271 70.84 -29.60 11.56
CA ASP A 271 70.90 -28.38 10.75
C ASP A 271 72.04 -27.40 11.11
N ASN A 272 72.75 -27.62 12.23
CA ASN A 272 74.09 -27.10 12.62
C ASN A 272 74.36 -27.27 14.13
N ALA A 273 75.62 -27.16 14.56
CA ALA A 273 76.14 -27.55 15.88
C ALA A 273 75.45 -26.88 17.10
N GLY A 274 74.70 -27.66 17.88
CA GLY A 274 74.31 -27.34 19.26
C GLY A 274 72.84 -27.56 19.64
N PHE A 275 71.88 -27.48 18.70
CA PHE A 275 70.44 -27.61 18.99
C PHE A 275 69.62 -28.25 17.85
N HIS A 276 68.53 -28.95 18.19
CA HIS A 276 67.43 -29.32 17.30
C HIS A 276 66.48 -28.13 17.17
N GLN A 277 66.31 -27.63 15.95
CA GLN A 277 65.51 -26.44 15.66
C GLN A 277 64.00 -26.74 15.75
N SER A 278 63.20 -25.78 16.22
CA SER A 278 61.74 -25.85 16.25
C SER A 278 61.17 -25.86 14.83
N GLY A 279 60.14 -26.66 14.63
CA GLY A 279 59.49 -26.79 13.34
C GLY A 279 58.43 -27.86 13.34
N THR A 280 57.86 -28.10 12.16
CA THR A 280 56.84 -29.12 11.94
C THR A 280 57.40 -30.24 11.07
N ILE A 281 57.18 -31.48 11.48
CA ILE A 281 57.35 -32.65 10.62
C ILE A 281 55.97 -33.04 10.08
N PHE A 282 55.88 -33.13 8.76
CA PHE A 282 54.75 -33.71 8.06
C PHE A 282 55.09 -35.15 7.71
N VAL A 283 54.22 -36.07 8.12
CA VAL A 283 54.31 -37.48 7.72
C VAL A 283 53.26 -37.73 6.65
N LEU A 284 53.69 -38.29 5.52
CA LEU A 284 52.85 -38.62 4.38
C LEU A 284 52.99 -40.11 4.09
N GLY A 285 51.90 -40.87 4.22
CA GLY A 285 51.82 -42.28 3.86
C GLY A 285 51.75 -42.41 2.36
N ILE A 286 52.80 -42.93 1.75
CA ILE A 286 52.86 -43.19 0.32
C ILE A 286 52.74 -44.69 0.13
N THR A 287 51.68 -45.13 -0.56
CA THR A 287 51.50 -46.53 -0.92
C THR A 287 52.15 -46.76 -2.28
N SER A 288 53.23 -47.54 -2.31
CA SER A 288 53.86 -48.00 -3.56
C SER A 288 53.87 -49.52 -3.57
N ALA A 289 53.33 -50.11 -4.65
CA ALA A 289 53.21 -51.57 -4.82
C ALA A 289 52.55 -52.33 -3.64
N GLY A 290 51.61 -51.69 -2.93
CA GLY A 290 50.86 -52.30 -1.83
C GLY A 290 51.56 -52.27 -0.46
N VAL A 291 52.67 -51.53 -0.32
CA VAL A 291 53.36 -51.33 0.95
C VAL A 291 53.42 -49.83 1.26
N ASP A 292 53.03 -49.45 2.49
CA ASP A 292 53.07 -48.06 2.96
C ASP A 292 54.47 -47.69 3.45
N TYR A 293 55.10 -46.77 2.73
CA TYR A 293 56.39 -46.19 3.07
C TYR A 293 56.19 -44.72 3.43
N PRO A 294 56.14 -44.37 4.73
CA PRO A 294 55.94 -42.98 5.13
C PRO A 294 57.13 -42.11 4.73
N THR A 295 56.83 -40.93 4.22
CA THR A 295 57.80 -39.87 3.93
C THR A 295 57.67 -38.77 4.97
N GLN A 296 58.80 -38.30 5.48
CA GLN A 296 58.86 -37.23 6.46
C GLN A 296 59.43 -35.98 5.82
N ILE A 297 58.71 -34.86 5.97
CA ILE A 297 59.14 -33.54 5.52
C ILE A 297 59.22 -32.64 6.74
N TYR A 298 60.42 -32.16 7.05
CA TYR A 298 60.68 -31.25 8.14
C TYR A 298 60.76 -29.80 7.64
N LEU A 299 59.95 -28.95 8.26
CA LEU A 299 59.81 -27.51 8.00
C LEU A 299 60.22 -26.72 9.25
N PRO A 300 61.45 -26.19 9.31
CA PRO A 300 61.89 -25.35 10.42
C PRO A 300 61.15 -24.00 10.45
N TYR A 301 60.80 -23.50 11.63
CA TYR A 301 60.03 -22.25 11.76
C TYR A 301 60.80 -20.98 11.41
N VAL A 302 62.13 -20.99 11.55
CA VAL A 302 62.94 -19.76 11.42
C VAL A 302 63.89 -19.76 10.22
N ASN A 303 63.94 -20.84 9.43
CA ASN A 303 64.77 -20.88 8.22
C ASN A 303 64.16 -21.76 7.13
N LEU A 304 63.14 -21.24 6.45
CA LEU A 304 62.37 -21.96 5.42
C LEU A 304 63.22 -22.49 4.25
N PHE A 305 64.47 -22.03 4.10
CA PHE A 305 65.43 -22.54 3.10
C PHE A 305 66.23 -23.77 3.56
N LYS A 306 65.94 -24.32 4.75
CA LYS A 306 66.57 -25.53 5.30
C LYS A 306 65.57 -26.69 5.44
N MET A 307 64.59 -26.77 4.55
CA MET A 307 63.65 -27.90 4.54
C MET A 307 64.41 -29.21 4.38
N LYS A 308 64.02 -30.23 5.16
CA LYS A 308 64.62 -31.56 5.09
C LYS A 308 63.57 -32.60 4.76
N VAL A 309 63.98 -33.65 4.08
CA VAL A 309 63.09 -34.74 3.68
C VAL A 309 63.80 -36.07 3.77
N ARG A 310 63.07 -37.13 4.08
CA ARG A 310 63.53 -38.52 3.98
C ARG A 310 62.36 -39.47 3.82
N ARG A 311 62.60 -40.60 3.18
CA ARG A 311 61.61 -41.67 3.03
C ARG A 311 61.99 -42.90 3.84
N LYS A 312 60.99 -43.62 4.35
CA LYS A 312 61.19 -44.95 4.92
C LYS A 312 61.30 -45.97 3.79
N ILE A 313 62.36 -46.78 3.76
CA ILE A 313 62.64 -47.72 2.65
C ILE A 313 62.44 -49.19 3.02
N SER A 314 62.23 -49.49 4.30
CA SER A 314 61.86 -50.82 4.79
C SER A 314 61.08 -50.68 6.11
N SER A 315 60.61 -51.78 6.70
CA SER A 315 59.95 -51.75 8.02
C SER A 315 60.83 -51.15 9.14
N THR A 316 62.15 -51.19 9.00
CA THR A 316 63.13 -50.77 10.03
C THR A 316 64.11 -49.68 9.57
N THR A 317 64.18 -49.35 8.27
CA THR A 317 65.21 -48.48 7.71
C THR A 317 64.63 -47.19 7.13
N TRP A 318 65.21 -46.05 7.51
CA TRP A 318 64.94 -44.73 6.94
C TRP A 318 66.14 -44.26 6.10
N GLU A 319 65.87 -43.55 5.01
CA GLU A 319 66.90 -42.80 4.30
C GLU A 319 67.50 -41.70 5.19
N PRO A 320 68.75 -41.29 4.95
CA PRO A 320 69.30 -40.08 5.54
C PRO A 320 68.45 -38.86 5.20
N TRP A 321 68.46 -37.84 6.06
CA TRP A 321 67.80 -36.56 5.76
C TRP A 321 68.47 -35.85 4.58
N GLY A 322 67.74 -35.69 3.48
CA GLY A 322 68.11 -34.85 2.34
C GLY A 322 67.67 -33.39 2.55
N THR A 323 68.28 -32.46 1.81
CA THR A 323 67.89 -31.03 1.82
C THR A 323 67.00 -30.76 0.62
N LEU A 324 65.84 -30.15 0.84
CA LEU A 324 64.98 -29.62 -0.21
C LEU A 324 65.39 -28.18 -0.50
N SER A 325 65.96 -27.94 -1.68
CA SER A 325 66.41 -26.62 -2.13
C SER A 325 65.49 -26.04 -3.20
N THR A 326 64.76 -26.89 -3.92
CA THR A 326 63.83 -26.54 -5.01
C THR A 326 62.55 -27.40 -4.98
N LEU A 327 61.51 -26.98 -5.71
CA LEU A 327 60.30 -27.80 -5.91
C LEU A 327 60.59 -29.07 -6.72
N GLU A 328 61.60 -29.03 -7.61
CA GLU A 328 62.08 -30.20 -8.35
C GLU A 328 62.69 -31.25 -7.42
N ASP A 329 63.38 -30.85 -6.34
CA ASP A 329 63.88 -31.78 -5.32
C ASP A 329 62.75 -32.51 -4.59
N LEU A 330 61.61 -31.83 -4.39
CA LEU A 330 60.43 -32.43 -3.76
C LEU A 330 59.75 -33.41 -4.72
N VAL A 331 59.55 -33.02 -5.97
CA VAL A 331 58.92 -33.86 -7.01
C VAL A 331 59.79 -35.07 -7.36
N ALA A 332 61.13 -34.93 -7.38
CA ALA A 332 62.06 -36.02 -7.66
C ALA A 332 62.02 -37.18 -6.64
N ILE A 333 61.53 -36.93 -5.43
CA ILE A 333 61.34 -37.95 -4.38
C ILE A 333 60.09 -38.80 -4.63
N PHE A 334 59.09 -38.26 -5.35
CA PHE A 334 57.88 -38.97 -5.74
C PHE A 334 58.02 -39.45 -7.19
N VAL A 335 58.34 -40.73 -7.38
CA VAL A 335 58.71 -41.29 -8.69
C VAL A 335 57.53 -41.21 -9.69
N SER A 336 56.28 -41.12 -9.23
CA SER A 336 55.14 -40.76 -10.08
C SER A 336 53.97 -40.11 -9.32
N LYS A 337 53.13 -39.32 -10.02
CA LYS A 337 51.88 -38.74 -9.48
C LYS A 337 50.87 -39.77 -8.96
N THR A 338 50.95 -41.01 -9.44
CA THR A 338 50.06 -42.12 -9.09
C THR A 338 50.24 -42.66 -7.67
N GLU A 339 51.33 -42.31 -6.99
CA GLU A 339 51.64 -42.76 -5.62
C GLU A 339 51.05 -41.84 -4.53
N LEU A 340 50.37 -40.75 -4.92
CA LEU A 340 49.76 -39.79 -3.99
C LEU A 340 48.26 -40.07 -3.82
N THR A 341 47.82 -40.26 -2.57
CA THR A 341 46.39 -40.34 -2.23
C THR A 341 45.70 -38.97 -2.34
N ALA A 342 44.36 -38.93 -2.40
CA ALA A 342 43.59 -37.69 -2.46
C ALA A 342 43.83 -36.78 -1.24
N SER A 343 43.94 -37.36 -0.05
CA SER A 343 44.25 -36.63 1.19
C SER A 343 45.66 -36.04 1.18
N ASN A 344 46.64 -36.76 0.64
CA ASN A 344 48.01 -36.26 0.48
C ASN A 344 48.09 -35.14 -0.55
N THR A 345 47.27 -35.20 -1.61
CA THR A 345 47.17 -34.15 -2.63
C THR A 345 46.58 -32.85 -2.06
N ALA A 346 45.57 -32.93 -1.19
CA ALA A 346 44.99 -31.79 -0.51
C ALA A 346 45.98 -31.14 0.47
N LEU A 347 46.71 -31.94 1.25
CA LEU A 347 47.74 -31.44 2.18
C LEU A 347 48.92 -30.77 1.42
N LEU A 348 49.34 -31.35 0.29
CA LEU A 348 50.36 -30.75 -0.59
C LEU A 348 49.88 -29.41 -1.18
N SER A 349 48.58 -29.32 -1.52
CA SER A 349 47.95 -28.10 -2.06
C SER A 349 47.74 -27.02 -1.00
N GLU A 350 47.50 -27.38 0.26
CA GLU A 350 47.46 -26.47 1.42
C GLU A 350 48.84 -25.87 1.70
N ILE A 351 49.89 -26.71 1.63
CA ILE A 351 51.29 -26.28 1.77
C ILE A 351 51.72 -25.34 0.62
N ALA A 352 51.13 -25.49 -0.58
CA ALA A 352 51.59 -24.80 -1.79
C ALA A 352 50.58 -23.80 -2.44
N GLN A 353 49.37 -23.63 -1.89
CA GLN A 353 48.28 -22.72 -2.30
C GLN A 353 48.01 -22.64 -3.82
N TYR A 354 47.60 -23.71 -4.50
CA TYR A 354 47.77 -23.82 -5.97
C TYR A 354 46.67 -23.34 -6.94
N SER A 355 45.48 -22.89 -6.54
CA SER A 355 44.35 -22.75 -7.50
C SER A 355 43.50 -21.47 -7.40
N TYR A 356 44.10 -20.27 -7.46
CA TYR A 356 43.34 -19.02 -7.67
C TYR A 356 43.83 -18.28 -8.92
N PHE A 357 42.90 -17.62 -9.63
CA PHE A 357 43.19 -16.91 -10.87
C PHE A 357 44.14 -15.72 -10.61
N GLY A 358 45.23 -15.65 -11.36
CA GLY A 358 46.23 -14.58 -11.23
C GLY A 358 47.32 -14.84 -10.18
N LYS A 359 47.31 -15.98 -9.48
CA LYS A 359 48.46 -16.46 -8.67
C LYS A 359 49.82 -16.37 -9.39
N PRO A 360 49.96 -16.76 -10.68
CA PRO A 360 51.27 -16.73 -11.30
C PRO A 360 51.82 -15.31 -11.47
N PHE A 361 51.00 -14.25 -11.42
CA PHE A 361 51.52 -12.89 -11.51
C PHE A 361 52.09 -12.42 -10.17
N THR A 362 53.36 -12.02 -10.18
CA THR A 362 54.04 -11.31 -9.09
C THR A 362 53.45 -9.91 -8.91
N PRO A 363 53.60 -9.27 -7.74
CA PRO A 363 53.18 -7.88 -7.55
C PRO A 363 53.75 -6.92 -8.61
N ALA A 364 55.03 -7.08 -8.97
CA ALA A 364 55.66 -6.28 -10.04
C ALA A 364 54.99 -6.49 -11.42
N GLU A 365 54.53 -7.71 -11.70
CA GLU A 365 53.80 -8.02 -12.93
C GLU A 365 52.39 -7.41 -12.93
N ILE A 366 51.74 -7.31 -11.77
CA ILE A 366 50.42 -6.67 -11.59
C ILE A 366 50.51 -5.13 -11.71
N LEU A 367 51.61 -4.54 -11.23
CA LEU A 367 51.79 -3.09 -11.25
C LEU A 367 52.06 -2.51 -12.64
N GLY A 368 52.67 -3.28 -13.55
CA GLY A 368 53.16 -2.75 -14.82
C GLY A 368 54.46 -1.96 -14.69
N THR A 369 55.22 -1.85 -15.78
CA THR A 369 56.39 -0.98 -15.86
C THR A 369 56.06 0.46 -16.26
N ALA A 370 54.86 0.70 -16.79
CA ALA A 370 54.39 2.02 -17.21
C ALA A 370 52.86 2.16 -17.09
N ILE A 371 52.36 3.39 -17.20
CA ILE A 371 50.93 3.73 -17.12
C ILE A 371 50.44 4.21 -18.48
N TYR A 372 49.36 3.61 -18.97
CA TYR A 372 48.64 4.10 -20.14
C TYR A 372 47.64 5.17 -19.72
N SER A 373 47.74 6.37 -20.33
CA SER A 373 47.01 7.55 -19.88
C SER A 373 46.34 8.40 -20.97
N THR A 374 46.43 8.00 -22.24
CA THR A 374 45.94 8.79 -23.37
C THR A 374 44.52 8.39 -23.78
N ASN A 375 43.58 9.36 -23.81
CA ASN A 375 42.23 9.27 -24.40
C ASN A 375 41.51 7.92 -24.24
N THR A 376 41.57 7.31 -23.06
CA THR A 376 41.02 5.97 -22.82
C THR A 376 39.71 6.06 -22.06
N TYR A 377 38.58 6.02 -22.77
CA TYR A 377 37.25 6.12 -22.15
C TYR A 377 36.71 4.77 -21.66
N TYR A 378 37.30 3.68 -22.16
CA TYR A 378 36.98 2.29 -21.82
C TYR A 378 38.27 1.54 -21.54
N VAL A 379 38.30 0.77 -20.46
CA VAL A 379 39.42 -0.14 -20.11
C VAL A 379 38.89 -1.53 -19.84
N GLY A 380 39.66 -2.56 -20.12
CA GLY A 380 39.28 -3.92 -19.77
C GLY A 380 40.44 -4.88 -19.68
N LEU A 381 40.18 -5.95 -18.96
CA LEU A 381 41.08 -7.05 -18.65
C LEU A 381 40.58 -8.31 -19.34
N ASN A 382 41.47 -9.16 -19.84
CA ASN A 382 41.04 -10.37 -20.53
C ASN A 382 41.89 -11.60 -20.23
N ALA A 383 41.18 -12.71 -19.96
CA ALA A 383 41.85 -13.96 -19.70
C ALA A 383 41.05 -15.20 -20.07
N THR A 384 41.71 -16.35 -19.93
CA THR A 384 41.09 -17.68 -19.87
C THR A 384 41.75 -18.44 -18.74
N HIS A 385 40.98 -19.24 -18.01
CA HIS A 385 41.49 -20.07 -16.93
C HIS A 385 41.07 -21.52 -17.10
N THR A 386 41.93 -22.47 -16.74
CA THR A 386 41.66 -23.90 -16.92
C THR A 386 40.67 -24.48 -15.92
N SER A 387 40.42 -23.77 -14.82
CA SER A 387 39.40 -24.10 -13.80
C SER A 387 38.33 -23.01 -13.74
N ALA A 388 37.14 -23.36 -13.25
CA ALA A 388 36.09 -22.37 -13.00
C ALA A 388 36.57 -21.33 -11.99
N VAL A 389 36.16 -20.08 -12.16
CA VAL A 389 36.54 -18.95 -11.30
C VAL A 389 35.28 -18.26 -10.83
N ASN A 390 35.20 -18.06 -9.51
CA ASN A 390 34.20 -17.21 -8.87
C ASN A 390 34.92 -15.99 -8.29
N PHE A 391 34.38 -14.79 -8.43
CA PHE A 391 34.99 -13.58 -7.88
C PHE A 391 33.98 -12.45 -7.71
N ASN A 392 34.24 -11.55 -6.78
CA ASN A 392 33.55 -10.27 -6.60
C ASN A 392 34.54 -9.10 -6.41
N LYS A 393 35.84 -9.40 -6.32
CA LYS A 393 36.93 -8.43 -6.25
C LYS A 393 37.96 -8.70 -7.33
N ILE A 394 38.49 -7.63 -7.90
CA ILE A 394 39.57 -7.68 -8.90
C ILE A 394 40.73 -6.88 -8.35
N LYS A 395 41.89 -7.51 -8.25
CA LYS A 395 43.13 -6.81 -7.91
C LYS A 395 43.89 -6.49 -9.20
N ALA A 396 44.01 -5.20 -9.51
CA ALA A 396 44.71 -4.68 -10.68
C ALA A 396 45.15 -3.23 -10.44
N ARG A 397 46.08 -2.72 -11.25
CA ARG A 397 46.44 -1.29 -11.22
C ARG A 397 45.65 -0.52 -12.28
N ILE A 398 44.43 -0.13 -11.93
CA ILE A 398 43.49 0.64 -12.77
C ILE A 398 42.82 1.70 -11.92
N TRP A 399 42.67 2.92 -12.42
CA TRP A 399 41.92 3.98 -11.73
C TRP A 399 41.24 4.94 -12.71
N ASN A 400 40.24 5.67 -12.20
CA ASN A 400 39.62 6.80 -12.90
C ASN A 400 39.73 8.07 -12.04
N PRO A 401 40.39 9.14 -12.50
CA PRO A 401 40.58 10.35 -11.70
C PRO A 401 39.30 11.17 -11.49
N THR A 402 38.20 10.85 -12.18
CA THR A 402 36.91 11.54 -12.02
C THR A 402 36.04 10.77 -11.02
N VAL A 403 35.47 11.49 -10.07
CA VAL A 403 34.52 10.94 -9.10
C VAL A 403 33.19 10.68 -9.80
N GLY A 404 32.65 9.47 -9.64
CA GLY A 404 31.37 9.07 -10.20
C GLY A 404 31.26 7.56 -10.40
N ASN A 405 30.14 7.13 -10.97
CA ASN A 405 29.84 5.72 -11.16
C ASN A 405 30.67 5.12 -12.30
N VAL A 406 31.36 4.01 -12.02
CA VAL A 406 32.02 3.17 -13.03
C VAL A 406 31.17 1.95 -13.29
N GLU A 407 30.60 1.89 -14.48
CA GLU A 407 29.85 0.75 -14.98
C GLU A 407 30.82 -0.33 -15.46
N TYR A 408 30.46 -1.60 -15.31
CA TYR A 408 31.22 -2.72 -15.87
C TYR A 408 30.32 -3.66 -16.69
N ARG A 409 30.94 -4.33 -17.65
CA ARG A 409 30.37 -5.45 -18.41
C ARG A 409 31.36 -6.59 -18.50
N ILE A 410 30.87 -7.82 -18.35
CA ILE A 410 31.66 -9.04 -18.48
C ILE A 410 31.10 -9.86 -19.61
N PHE A 411 31.95 -10.21 -20.55
CA PHE A 411 31.63 -11.00 -21.73
C PHE A 411 32.32 -12.35 -21.59
N THR A 412 31.59 -13.43 -21.89
CA THR A 412 32.12 -14.79 -21.86
C THR A 412 31.67 -15.57 -23.11
N GLY A 413 32.35 -16.68 -23.40
CA GLY A 413 31.90 -17.62 -24.42
C GLY A 413 31.81 -16.99 -25.82
N SER A 414 30.69 -17.17 -26.51
CA SER A 414 30.49 -16.76 -27.92
C SER A 414 30.48 -15.24 -28.15
N ALA A 415 30.33 -14.44 -27.09
CA ALA A 415 30.43 -12.98 -27.18
C ALA A 415 31.88 -12.49 -27.31
N VAL A 416 32.86 -13.34 -26.95
CA VAL A 416 34.29 -13.03 -26.92
C VAL A 416 34.98 -13.58 -28.16
N SER A 417 35.67 -12.70 -28.89
CA SER A 417 36.53 -13.04 -30.02
C SER A 417 37.98 -13.21 -29.57
N SER A 418 38.78 -14.00 -30.31
CA SER A 418 40.21 -14.19 -30.06
C SER A 418 41.06 -13.68 -31.22
N GLY A 419 42.27 -13.23 -30.92
CA GLY A 419 43.24 -12.77 -31.90
C GLY A 419 44.68 -12.90 -31.40
N ALA A 420 45.65 -12.40 -32.18
CA ALA A 420 47.08 -12.52 -31.89
C ALA A 420 47.53 -11.88 -30.55
N GLN A 421 46.69 -11.03 -29.95
CA GLN A 421 46.98 -10.30 -28.71
C GLN A 421 45.95 -10.61 -27.60
N GLY A 422 45.29 -11.77 -27.64
CA GLY A 422 44.33 -12.19 -26.61
C GLY A 422 42.87 -12.03 -27.03
N TYR A 423 42.02 -11.78 -26.05
CA TYR A 423 40.56 -11.80 -26.22
C TYR A 423 39.97 -10.41 -26.24
N PHE A 424 38.96 -10.21 -27.08
CA PHE A 424 38.31 -8.92 -27.29
C PHE A 424 36.83 -9.07 -27.62
N VAL A 425 36.11 -7.94 -27.58
CA VAL A 425 34.71 -7.83 -28.00
C VAL A 425 34.66 -6.89 -29.19
N THR A 426 33.99 -7.32 -30.27
CA THR A 426 33.75 -6.47 -31.45
C THR A 426 32.57 -5.53 -31.18
N SER A 427 32.47 -4.43 -31.93
CA SER A 427 31.34 -3.49 -31.77
C SER A 427 29.98 -4.17 -31.94
N ALA A 428 29.90 -5.20 -32.79
CA ALA A 428 28.68 -6.00 -32.99
C ALA A 428 28.25 -6.80 -31.75
N ASN A 429 29.19 -7.14 -30.85
CA ASN A 429 28.93 -7.94 -29.66
C ASN A 429 28.84 -7.12 -28.36
N THR A 430 28.90 -5.79 -28.44
CA THR A 430 28.86 -4.91 -27.27
C THR A 430 27.57 -5.00 -26.44
N GLY A 431 26.47 -5.41 -27.07
CA GLY A 431 25.19 -5.73 -26.41
C GLY A 431 25.09 -7.14 -25.84
N ASN A 432 26.01 -8.05 -26.17
CA ASN A 432 25.96 -9.47 -25.81
C ASN A 432 26.80 -9.78 -24.56
N TYR A 433 26.60 -9.04 -23.47
CA TYR A 433 27.32 -9.26 -22.21
C TYR A 433 26.66 -10.36 -21.36
N THR A 434 27.48 -11.07 -20.59
CA THR A 434 27.02 -12.09 -19.62
C THR A 434 26.62 -11.46 -18.30
N TYR A 435 27.40 -10.48 -17.83
CA TYR A 435 27.11 -9.72 -16.62
C TYR A 435 27.29 -8.22 -16.87
N THR A 436 26.52 -7.40 -16.17
CA THR A 436 26.64 -5.94 -16.17
C THR A 436 26.32 -5.41 -14.78
N GLY A 437 26.90 -4.27 -14.41
CA GLY A 437 26.64 -3.65 -13.11
C GLY A 437 27.39 -2.34 -12.93
N THR A 438 27.37 -1.82 -11.72
CA THR A 438 28.19 -0.68 -11.28
C THR A 438 29.19 -1.14 -10.23
N CYS A 439 30.44 -0.70 -10.32
CA CYS A 439 31.44 -1.05 -9.30
C CYS A 439 31.06 -0.37 -7.97
N LYS A 440 31.08 -1.13 -6.86
CA LYS A 440 30.92 -0.59 -5.50
C LYS A 440 32.12 0.24 -5.09
N VAL A 441 33.31 -0.25 -5.43
CA VAL A 441 34.58 0.41 -5.19
C VAL A 441 35.37 0.41 -6.48
N PHE A 442 35.78 1.60 -6.91
CA PHE A 442 36.71 1.77 -8.03
C PHE A 442 37.78 2.79 -7.62
N PRO A 443 39.08 2.51 -7.82
CA PRO A 443 40.14 3.41 -7.42
C PRO A 443 40.05 4.75 -8.15
N SER A 444 40.19 5.86 -7.41
CA SER A 444 40.12 7.23 -7.95
C SER A 444 41.49 7.88 -8.20
N SER A 445 42.59 7.23 -7.79
CA SER A 445 43.96 7.73 -7.94
C SER A 445 44.96 6.57 -8.02
N ASP A 446 46.14 6.81 -8.58
CA ASP A 446 47.25 5.86 -8.51
C ASP A 446 47.88 5.89 -7.13
N LEU A 447 47.92 4.75 -6.46
CA LEU A 447 48.58 4.59 -5.15
C LEU A 447 50.04 4.14 -5.29
N GLY A 448 50.53 3.93 -6.52
CA GLY A 448 51.81 3.28 -6.77
C GLY A 448 51.80 1.78 -6.44
N ASP A 449 50.62 1.23 -6.15
CA ASP A 449 50.40 -0.15 -5.73
C ASP A 449 49.16 -0.75 -6.43
N GLU A 450 49.00 -2.06 -6.36
CA GLU A 450 47.83 -2.78 -6.80
C GLU A 450 46.58 -2.35 -6.01
N SER A 451 45.46 -2.15 -6.70
CA SER A 451 44.23 -1.68 -6.06
C SER A 451 43.10 -2.69 -6.20
N ILE A 452 42.15 -2.64 -5.27
CA ILE A 452 40.96 -3.48 -5.29
C ILE A 452 39.82 -2.75 -5.97
N ILE A 453 39.26 -3.41 -6.98
CA ILE A 453 37.97 -3.06 -7.60
C ILE A 453 36.94 -4.03 -7.03
N GLU A 454 35.84 -3.51 -6.50
CA GLU A 454 34.75 -4.32 -5.94
C GLU A 454 33.51 -4.20 -6.82
N LEU A 455 32.97 -5.35 -7.21
CA LEU A 455 31.77 -5.44 -8.05
C LEU A 455 30.50 -5.49 -7.21
N ASP A 456 29.37 -5.11 -7.81
CA ASP A 456 28.07 -5.15 -7.13
C ASP A 456 27.49 -6.57 -6.99
N GLN A 457 28.04 -7.56 -7.70
CA GLN A 457 27.60 -8.95 -7.68
C GLN A 457 28.77 -9.95 -7.75
N ILE A 458 28.53 -11.20 -7.33
CA ILE A 458 29.47 -12.31 -7.52
C ILE A 458 29.38 -12.80 -8.97
N ILE A 459 30.54 -12.96 -9.61
CA ILE A 459 30.68 -13.39 -10.98
C ILE A 459 31.21 -14.81 -11.02
N SER A 460 30.55 -15.67 -11.80
CA SER A 460 30.98 -17.04 -12.07
C SER A 460 31.34 -17.21 -13.54
N ILE A 461 32.57 -17.64 -13.81
CA ILE A 461 33.09 -17.95 -15.14
C ILE A 461 33.49 -19.42 -15.18
N GLY A 462 32.94 -20.16 -16.15
CA GLY A 462 33.23 -21.58 -16.33
C GLY A 462 34.70 -21.86 -16.67
N ALA A 463 35.16 -23.08 -16.36
CA ALA A 463 36.48 -23.55 -16.78
C ALA A 463 36.66 -23.42 -18.30
N ASN A 464 37.86 -23.06 -18.73
CA ASN A 464 38.26 -22.87 -20.14
C ASN A 464 37.41 -21.86 -20.92
N SER A 465 36.65 -21.00 -20.24
CA SER A 465 35.84 -19.97 -20.88
C SER A 465 36.66 -18.69 -21.01
N PRO A 466 36.94 -18.20 -22.24
CA PRO A 466 37.56 -16.90 -22.41
C PRO A 466 36.61 -15.80 -21.97
N PHE A 467 37.17 -14.75 -21.37
CA PHE A 467 36.39 -13.64 -20.85
C PHE A 467 37.08 -12.29 -21.05
N VAL A 468 36.25 -11.25 -21.11
CA VAL A 468 36.65 -9.84 -21.13
C VAL A 468 35.85 -9.10 -20.06
N ILE A 469 36.52 -8.40 -19.15
CA ILE A 469 35.92 -7.52 -18.13
C ILE A 469 36.19 -6.09 -18.59
N ALA A 470 35.16 -5.34 -18.94
CA ALA A 470 35.27 -3.97 -19.43
C ALA A 470 34.62 -2.98 -18.46
N PHE A 471 35.22 -1.80 -18.32
CA PHE A 471 34.79 -0.70 -17.46
C PHE A 471 34.59 0.59 -18.27
N LYS A 472 33.58 1.37 -17.88
CA LYS A 472 33.26 2.69 -18.45
C LYS A 472 32.75 3.61 -17.35
N HIS A 473 33.25 4.85 -17.31
CA HIS A 473 32.72 5.85 -16.39
C HIS A 473 31.43 6.45 -16.96
N ALA A 474 30.42 6.69 -16.13
CA ALA A 474 29.11 7.20 -16.56
C ALA A 474 29.20 8.51 -17.37
N SER A 475 30.14 9.38 -17.03
CA SER A 475 30.38 10.66 -17.72
C SER A 475 31.41 10.59 -18.87
N LEU A 476 31.82 9.39 -19.29
CA LEU A 476 32.93 9.19 -20.25
C LEU A 476 34.23 9.87 -19.79
N ALA A 477 34.59 9.71 -18.53
CA ALA A 477 35.89 10.13 -18.01
C ALA A 477 36.99 9.15 -18.40
N THR A 478 38.20 9.65 -18.70
CA THR A 478 39.31 8.79 -19.12
C THR A 478 39.90 7.99 -17.97
N PHE A 479 40.12 6.70 -18.18
CA PHE A 479 40.80 5.80 -17.25
C PHE A 479 42.32 5.83 -17.40
N ARG A 480 42.99 5.22 -16.43
CA ARG A 480 44.42 4.93 -16.41
C ARG A 480 44.62 3.47 -16.02
N ILE A 481 45.57 2.80 -16.67
CA ILE A 481 45.85 1.37 -16.46
C ILE A 481 47.34 1.08 -16.60
N GLY A 482 47.87 0.21 -15.73
CA GLY A 482 49.25 -0.27 -15.80
C GLY A 482 49.47 -1.27 -16.95
N TYR A 483 50.65 -1.22 -17.58
CA TYR A 483 51.06 -2.14 -18.63
C TYR A 483 52.57 -2.41 -18.59
N HIS A 484 53.03 -3.43 -19.33
CA HIS A 484 54.45 -3.73 -19.53
C HIS A 484 54.89 -3.43 -20.96
N THR A 485 56.09 -2.88 -21.10
CA THR A 485 56.72 -2.60 -22.41
C THR A 485 57.42 -3.82 -23.02
N VAL A 486 57.68 -4.87 -22.22
CA VAL A 486 58.41 -6.08 -22.63
C VAL A 486 57.79 -7.31 -21.95
N LEU A 487 57.65 -8.41 -22.69
CA LEU A 487 57.13 -9.66 -22.16
C LEU A 487 58.17 -10.29 -21.25
N SER A 488 57.80 -10.52 -19.99
CA SER A 488 58.69 -11.13 -19.00
C SER A 488 57.91 -11.90 -17.95
N GLY A 489 58.59 -12.87 -17.32
CA GLY A 489 58.03 -13.70 -16.26
C GLY A 489 56.78 -14.48 -16.67
N ASN A 490 55.71 -14.36 -15.89
CA ASN A 490 54.44 -15.07 -16.01
C ASN A 490 53.43 -14.34 -16.89
N LEU A 491 53.78 -13.16 -17.40
CA LEU A 491 52.95 -12.43 -18.34
C LEU A 491 52.76 -13.24 -19.62
N VAL A 492 51.56 -13.12 -20.17
CA VAL A 492 51.17 -13.73 -21.45
C VAL A 492 51.08 -12.61 -22.48
N SER A 493 51.42 -12.92 -23.73
CA SER A 493 51.38 -11.95 -24.83
C SER A 493 49.94 -11.54 -25.14
N ARG A 494 49.40 -10.62 -24.35
CA ARG A 494 48.03 -10.10 -24.41
C ARG A 494 48.04 -8.59 -24.32
N GLY A 495 47.19 -7.94 -25.12
CA GLY A 495 46.88 -6.53 -24.96
C GLY A 495 45.72 -6.36 -23.99
N PHE A 496 45.62 -5.18 -23.39
CA PHE A 496 44.45 -4.79 -22.60
C PHE A 496 43.40 -4.14 -23.49
N ASN A 497 42.14 -4.25 -23.08
CA ASN A 497 41.01 -3.84 -23.89
C ASN A 497 40.79 -2.33 -23.76
N LEU A 498 41.12 -1.55 -24.79
CA LEU A 498 40.96 -0.08 -24.77
C LEU A 498 39.95 0.45 -25.77
N GLY A 499 39.21 1.48 -25.38
CA GLY A 499 38.35 2.26 -26.28
C GLY A 499 38.63 3.75 -26.19
N ALA A 500 38.94 4.36 -27.34
CA ALA A 500 39.28 5.79 -27.45
C ALA A 500 38.15 6.66 -28.02
N THR A 501 37.02 6.07 -28.40
CA THR A 501 35.84 6.80 -28.88
C THR A 501 35.01 7.33 -27.72
N ASN A 502 34.68 8.62 -27.73
CA ASN A 502 33.87 9.29 -26.72
C ASN A 502 32.35 9.18 -26.97
N THR A 503 31.90 8.08 -27.54
CA THR A 503 30.47 7.84 -27.78
C THR A 503 29.77 7.40 -26.49
N ALA A 504 28.55 7.89 -26.26
CA ALA A 504 27.76 7.64 -25.04
C ALA A 504 27.40 6.15 -24.81
N GLY A 505 27.43 5.32 -25.86
CA GLY A 505 27.18 3.88 -25.79
C GLY A 505 28.46 3.05 -25.65
N TRP A 506 28.31 1.79 -25.23
CA TRP A 506 29.41 0.82 -25.09
C TRP A 506 30.03 0.46 -26.45
N ALA A 507 30.93 1.30 -26.96
CA ALA A 507 31.63 1.07 -28.22
C ALA A 507 32.99 0.39 -27.98
N LEU A 508 32.97 -0.91 -27.64
CA LEU A 508 34.19 -1.71 -27.54
C LEU A 508 34.59 -2.14 -28.97
N ASN A 509 35.56 -1.47 -29.57
CA ASN A 509 36.22 -1.92 -30.79
C ASN A 509 37.73 -1.91 -30.56
N ILE A 510 38.31 -3.10 -30.51
CA ILE A 510 39.76 -3.30 -30.36
C ILE A 510 40.26 -3.75 -31.71
N THR A 511 40.57 -2.79 -32.55
CA THR A 511 41.09 -3.08 -33.88
C THR A 511 42.60 -3.24 -33.78
N ALA A 512 43.08 -4.43 -34.11
CA ALA A 512 44.50 -4.75 -34.23
C ALA A 512 45.14 -3.87 -35.31
N THR A 513 45.90 -2.84 -34.92
CA THR A 513 47.07 -2.29 -35.66
C THR A 513 47.74 -1.14 -34.87
N ASN A 514 48.54 -1.46 -33.86
CA ASN A 514 49.82 -0.82 -33.52
C ASN A 514 50.48 -1.60 -32.35
N PRO A 515 51.81 -1.66 -32.27
CA PRO A 515 52.65 -2.85 -32.26
C PRO A 515 52.79 -3.51 -30.87
N ALA A 516 53.55 -4.60 -30.81
CA ALA A 516 53.92 -5.42 -29.65
C ALA A 516 54.61 -4.70 -28.46
N ALA A 517 54.26 -3.45 -28.17
CA ALA A 517 54.88 -2.57 -27.16
C ALA A 517 54.06 -2.43 -25.87
N PHE A 518 52.83 -2.95 -25.81
CA PHE A 518 51.94 -2.81 -24.67
C PHE A 518 51.37 -4.18 -24.27
N ILE A 519 51.87 -4.72 -23.16
CA ILE A 519 51.45 -6.03 -22.62
C ILE A 519 50.59 -5.76 -21.38
N GLU A 520 49.42 -6.39 -21.33
CA GLU A 520 48.50 -6.31 -20.19
C GLU A 520 49.24 -6.67 -18.90
N ALA A 521 49.15 -5.80 -17.89
CA ALA A 521 49.67 -6.12 -16.56
C ALA A 521 48.86 -7.25 -15.93
N GLY A 522 49.50 -8.02 -15.05
CA GLY A 522 48.83 -9.09 -14.32
C GLY A 522 47.62 -8.58 -13.54
N PHE A 523 46.65 -9.45 -13.30
CA PHE A 523 45.54 -9.17 -12.40
C PHE A 523 45.09 -10.44 -11.69
N GLN A 524 44.47 -10.28 -10.53
CA GLN A 524 43.93 -11.38 -9.74
C GLN A 524 42.42 -11.26 -9.59
N LEU A 525 41.75 -12.39 -9.71
CA LEU A 525 40.32 -12.49 -9.40
C LEU A 525 40.20 -13.12 -8.02
N LEU A 526 39.57 -12.37 -7.12
CA LEU A 526 39.47 -12.70 -5.71
C LEU A 526 38.00 -12.91 -5.37
N LEU A 527 37.74 -13.98 -4.64
CA LEU A 527 36.45 -14.22 -4.03
C LEU A 527 36.55 -13.91 -2.55
N ASP A 528 35.87 -12.86 -2.13
CA ASP A 528 35.59 -12.65 -0.72
C ASP A 528 34.33 -13.46 -0.38
N VAL A 529 34.52 -14.61 0.25
CA VAL A 529 33.42 -15.42 0.77
C VAL A 529 33.13 -14.90 2.17
N MET A 530 32.16 -14.00 2.29
CA MET A 530 31.51 -13.75 3.57
C MET A 530 31.06 -15.10 4.15
N THR A 531 31.47 -15.41 5.38
CA THR A 531 31.02 -16.60 6.10
C THR A 531 29.51 -16.50 6.32
N THR A 532 28.75 -17.20 5.48
CA THR A 532 27.37 -17.68 5.67
C THR A 532 26.37 -16.69 6.29
N SER A 533 25.60 -15.94 5.47
CA SER A 533 24.15 -15.70 5.71
C SER A 533 23.39 -14.93 4.61
N ASP A 534 24.00 -14.35 3.58
CA ASP A 534 23.22 -13.51 2.65
C ASP A 534 22.90 -14.21 1.31
N ASN A 535 21.80 -14.97 1.32
CA ASN A 535 20.96 -15.14 0.13
C ASN A 535 20.10 -13.87 -0.03
N SER A 536 20.70 -12.76 -0.45
CA SER A 536 19.92 -11.60 -0.89
C SER A 536 19.88 -11.58 -2.42
N GLY A 537 18.90 -12.29 -3.00
CA GLY A 537 18.16 -11.63 -4.07
C GLY A 537 17.69 -10.30 -3.47
N SER A 538 17.94 -9.17 -4.13
CA SER A 538 17.65 -7.85 -3.58
C SER A 538 16.28 -7.85 -2.91
N ASP A 539 16.24 -7.74 -1.57
CA ASP A 539 14.98 -7.66 -0.84
C ASP A 539 14.20 -6.48 -1.41
N TYR A 540 12.96 -6.75 -1.85
CA TYR A 540 12.08 -5.70 -2.33
C TYR A 540 11.78 -4.75 -1.16
N VAL A 541 12.18 -3.49 -1.30
CA VAL A 541 11.92 -2.45 -0.30
C VAL A 541 10.61 -1.72 -0.65
N PRO A 542 9.52 -1.88 0.13
CA PRO A 542 8.31 -1.08 -0.02
C PRO A 542 8.59 0.41 0.14
N THR A 543 7.75 1.25 -0.47
CA THR A 543 7.76 2.70 -0.21
C THR A 543 6.56 3.08 0.65
N LEU A 544 6.82 3.54 1.87
CA LEU A 544 5.82 4.12 2.76
C LEU A 544 5.36 5.49 2.28
N VAL A 545 4.05 5.69 2.30
CA VAL A 545 3.36 6.93 1.91
C VAL A 545 2.53 7.41 3.09
N ILE A 546 2.87 8.57 3.65
CA ILE A 546 2.14 9.19 4.76
C ILE A 546 2.02 10.70 4.50
N PRO A 547 0.89 11.35 4.83
CA PRO A 547 0.80 12.80 4.74
C PRO A 547 1.82 13.48 5.64
N PRO A 548 2.31 14.69 5.30
CA PRO A 548 3.26 15.43 6.14
C PRO A 548 2.72 15.76 7.53
N LYS A 549 1.40 15.94 7.65
CA LYS A 549 0.69 16.25 8.89
C LYS A 549 -0.63 15.47 8.98
N ILE A 550 -1.01 15.12 10.20
CA ILE A 550 -2.26 14.47 10.56
C ILE A 550 -2.97 15.37 11.56
N TYR A 551 -4.21 15.74 11.30
CA TYR A 551 -4.94 16.70 12.14
C TYR A 551 -5.89 15.97 13.08
N ALA A 552 -5.81 16.30 14.37
CA ALA A 552 -6.62 15.72 15.44
C ALA A 552 -7.33 16.82 16.24
N LEU A 553 -8.47 16.48 16.85
CA LEU A 553 -9.26 17.36 17.68
C LEU A 553 -9.81 16.59 18.88
N GLU A 554 -9.88 17.27 20.04
CA GLU A 554 -10.51 16.71 21.23
C GLU A 554 -11.93 16.19 20.95
N GLY A 555 -12.16 14.93 21.35
CA GLY A 555 -13.45 14.24 21.19
C GLY A 555 -13.65 13.56 19.83
N LEU A 556 -12.76 13.77 18.85
CA LEU A 556 -12.80 13.09 17.55
C LEU A 556 -11.71 12.02 17.49
N GLU A 557 -12.09 10.79 17.16
CA GLU A 557 -11.13 9.70 16.99
C GLU A 557 -10.37 9.88 15.66
N SER A 558 -9.04 9.84 15.73
CA SER A 558 -8.12 9.99 14.60
C SER A 558 -7.31 8.72 14.40
N HIS A 559 -7.11 8.33 13.14
CA HIS A 559 -6.47 7.10 12.74
C HIS A 559 -5.41 7.30 11.67
N ILE A 560 -4.46 6.37 11.62
CA ILE A 560 -3.67 6.06 10.43
C ILE A 560 -3.90 4.58 10.13
N TYR A 561 -4.69 4.33 9.10
CA TYR A 561 -4.95 2.99 8.59
C TYR A 561 -3.85 2.57 7.58
N PRO A 562 -3.09 1.47 7.82
CA PRO A 562 -1.93 1.11 7.00
C PRO A 562 -2.27 0.80 5.53
N GLU A 563 -3.51 0.41 5.23
CA GLU A 563 -3.99 0.17 3.86
C GLU A 563 -3.86 1.37 2.91
N HIS A 564 -3.74 2.59 3.45
CA HIS A 564 -3.52 3.82 2.67
C HIS A 564 -2.04 4.17 2.49
N THR A 565 -1.14 3.45 3.15
CA THR A 565 0.27 3.84 3.28
C THR A 565 1.22 3.05 2.39
N LEU A 566 0.73 1.98 1.76
CA LEU A 566 1.52 1.09 0.91
C LEU A 566 0.73 0.69 -0.34
N VAL A 567 1.40 0.69 -1.48
CA VAL A 567 0.81 0.24 -2.75
C VAL A 567 0.59 -1.28 -2.78
N GLU A 568 1.36 -2.04 -2.01
CA GLU A 568 1.16 -3.46 -1.74
C GLU A 568 0.06 -3.72 -0.70
N ASP A 569 -0.25 -5.00 -0.45
CA ASP A 569 -0.98 -5.36 0.75
C ASP A 569 -0.10 -5.08 1.99
N TYR A 570 -0.63 -4.24 2.90
CA TYR A 570 0.06 -3.87 4.12
C TYR A 570 0.30 -5.08 5.04
N LYS A 571 -0.50 -6.14 4.91
CA LYS A 571 -0.39 -7.38 5.70
C LYS A 571 0.87 -8.20 5.38
N LEU A 572 1.60 -7.84 4.32
CA LEU A 572 2.89 -8.45 3.96
C LEU A 572 4.04 -7.98 4.86
N TYR A 573 3.85 -6.92 5.62
CA TYR A 573 4.88 -6.31 6.47
C TYR A 573 4.44 -6.27 7.93
N GLU A 574 5.41 -6.21 8.83
CA GLU A 574 5.17 -5.79 10.22
C GLU A 574 5.31 -4.27 10.30
N HIS A 575 4.44 -3.63 11.08
CA HIS A 575 4.36 -2.17 11.17
C HIS A 575 4.77 -1.73 12.57
N ASP A 576 5.58 -0.68 12.66
CA ASP A 576 5.90 -0.01 13.91
C ASP A 576 5.44 1.44 13.85
N VAL A 577 4.60 1.83 14.80
CA VAL A 577 4.20 3.23 15.01
C VAL A 577 4.86 3.76 16.27
N THR A 578 5.65 4.82 16.15
CA THR A 578 6.21 5.54 17.28
C THR A 578 5.58 6.93 17.38
N CYS A 579 4.85 7.20 18.46
CA CYS A 579 4.28 8.51 18.78
C CYS A 579 4.15 8.65 20.30
N THR A 580 4.26 9.88 20.81
CA THR A 580 4.00 10.16 22.24
C THR A 580 2.51 10.23 22.58
N LYS A 581 1.64 10.22 21.55
CA LYS A 581 0.18 10.27 21.64
C LYS A 581 -0.47 9.13 20.87
N GLY A 582 -1.67 8.75 21.30
CA GLY A 582 -2.40 7.63 20.72
C GLY A 582 -1.86 6.26 21.13
N ILE A 583 -2.39 5.24 20.48
CA ILE A 583 -2.07 3.83 20.71
C ILE A 583 -1.88 3.12 19.38
N HIS A 584 -0.87 2.26 19.32
CA HIS A 584 -0.63 1.38 18.18
C HIS A 584 -1.49 0.11 18.34
N LYS A 585 -2.45 -0.09 17.44
CA LYS A 585 -3.29 -1.29 17.35
C LYS A 585 -2.91 -2.10 16.11
N LYS A 586 -3.38 -3.35 16.04
CA LYS A 586 -3.24 -4.22 14.87
C LYS A 586 -3.65 -3.56 13.53
N ARG A 587 -4.63 -2.65 13.58
CA ARG A 587 -5.19 -1.97 12.39
C ARG A 587 -4.63 -0.56 12.21
N GLY A 588 -3.48 -0.28 12.81
CA GLY A 588 -2.78 1.01 12.69
C GLY A 588 -2.76 1.83 13.98
N TRP A 589 -2.49 3.12 13.82
CA TRP A 589 -2.48 4.07 14.93
C TRP A 589 -3.87 4.64 15.16
N VAL A 590 -4.28 4.79 16.42
CA VAL A 590 -5.52 5.47 16.79
C VAL A 590 -5.31 6.38 17.99
N TRP A 591 -6.00 7.52 18.01
CA TRP A 591 -6.04 8.42 19.15
C TRP A 591 -7.38 9.16 19.21
N THR A 592 -7.99 9.19 20.39
CA THR A 592 -9.10 10.10 20.71
C THR A 592 -8.59 11.11 21.73
N PRO A 593 -8.18 12.32 21.31
CA PRO A 593 -7.67 13.31 22.24
C PRO A 593 -8.74 13.70 23.26
N THR A 594 -8.30 13.96 24.49
CA THR A 594 -9.14 14.38 25.62
C THR A 594 -8.77 15.78 26.09
N SER A 595 -9.55 16.35 27.01
CA SER A 595 -9.25 17.65 27.63
C SER A 595 -7.92 17.69 28.40
N GLN A 596 -7.31 16.53 28.69
CA GLN A 596 -5.99 16.44 29.32
C GLN A 596 -4.84 16.54 28.30
N ASP A 597 -5.14 16.39 27.00
CA ASP A 597 -4.15 16.50 25.94
C ASP A 597 -3.95 17.96 25.54
N THR A 598 -2.71 18.42 25.64
CA THR A 598 -2.37 19.81 25.29
C THR A 598 -2.35 19.99 23.76
N ALA A 599 -2.98 21.04 23.25
CA ALA A 599 -2.87 21.41 21.84
C ALA A 599 -1.40 21.60 21.43
N GLY A 600 -1.03 21.14 20.24
CA GLY A 600 0.36 21.19 19.79
C GLY A 600 0.70 20.19 18.69
N THR A 601 1.99 20.11 18.39
CA THR A 601 2.57 19.25 17.36
C THR A 601 3.31 18.09 18.00
N TYR A 602 2.94 16.87 17.61
CA TYR A 602 3.52 15.63 18.14
C TYR A 602 4.16 14.84 16.99
N PRO A 603 5.47 14.53 17.06
CA PRO A 603 6.12 13.73 16.02
C PRO A 603 5.58 12.30 16.04
N ILE A 604 5.34 11.76 14.85
CA ILE A 604 4.96 10.37 14.65
C ILE A 604 5.84 9.75 13.56
N THR A 605 6.27 8.52 13.79
CA THR A 605 7.06 7.75 12.82
C THR A 605 6.35 6.44 12.53
N LEU A 606 6.23 6.09 11.25
CA LEU A 606 5.71 4.83 10.77
C LEU A 606 6.86 4.07 10.10
N ALA A 607 7.12 2.85 10.53
CA ALA A 607 8.15 1.98 10.00
C ALA A 607 7.53 0.66 9.53
N VAL A 608 8.08 0.08 8.47
CA VAL A 608 7.69 -1.24 7.96
C VAL A 608 8.89 -2.16 7.95
N HIS A 609 8.68 -3.37 8.44
CA HIS A 609 9.70 -4.41 8.57
C HIS A 609 9.32 -5.62 7.73
N ASN A 610 10.35 -6.31 7.22
CA ASN A 610 10.17 -7.59 6.58
C ASN A 610 9.58 -8.58 7.59
N LYS A 611 8.45 -9.20 7.23
CA LYS A 611 7.67 -10.05 8.13
C LYS A 611 8.39 -11.35 8.53
N GLN A 612 9.29 -11.83 7.69
CA GLN A 612 10.06 -13.06 7.94
C GLN A 612 11.34 -12.78 8.72
N THR A 613 12.06 -11.71 8.39
CA THR A 613 13.39 -11.44 8.95
C THR A 613 13.39 -10.39 10.07
N GLY A 614 12.33 -9.60 10.21
CA GLY A 614 12.24 -8.46 11.13
C GLY A 614 13.07 -7.24 10.71
N VAL A 615 13.77 -7.31 9.56
CA VAL A 615 14.63 -6.23 9.07
C VAL A 615 13.79 -5.03 8.65
N LEU A 616 14.15 -3.83 9.14
CA LEU A 616 13.55 -2.57 8.73
C LEU A 616 13.70 -2.38 7.21
N GLN A 617 12.59 -2.12 6.54
CA GLN A 617 12.55 -1.91 5.09
C GLN A 617 12.42 -0.42 4.75
N ASP A 618 11.46 0.29 5.34
CA ASP A 618 11.28 1.73 5.16
C ASP A 618 10.75 2.39 6.43
N VAL A 619 11.02 3.68 6.59
CA VAL A 619 10.57 4.49 7.70
C VAL A 619 10.24 5.90 7.25
N LYS A 620 9.06 6.41 7.65
CA LYS A 620 8.61 7.77 7.36
C LYS A 620 8.18 8.49 8.63
N SER A 621 8.53 9.76 8.70
CA SER A 621 8.11 10.65 9.79
C SER A 621 7.02 11.60 9.31
N SER A 622 6.09 11.91 10.21
CA SER A 622 5.00 12.86 10.04
C SER A 622 4.78 13.60 11.38
N SER A 623 3.77 14.45 11.45
CA SER A 623 3.40 15.17 12.66
C SER A 623 1.89 15.14 12.90
N VAL A 624 1.48 14.72 14.09
CA VAL A 624 0.11 14.84 14.55
C VAL A 624 -0.09 16.23 15.14
N ILE A 625 -1.04 16.99 14.61
CA ILE A 625 -1.39 18.35 15.03
C ILE A 625 -2.70 18.27 15.82
N LEU A 626 -2.62 18.40 17.14
CA LEU A 626 -3.80 18.55 17.98
C LEU A 626 -4.20 20.03 18.03
N ALA A 627 -5.36 20.34 17.45
CA ALA A 627 -5.93 21.68 17.52
C ALA A 627 -6.45 22.02 18.91
N ALA A 628 -6.42 23.30 19.28
CA ALA A 628 -7.07 23.76 20.51
C ALA A 628 -8.59 23.65 20.39
N LYS A 629 -9.24 23.00 21.35
CA LYS A 629 -10.70 22.80 21.35
C LYS A 629 -11.46 24.13 21.28
N ASN A 630 -10.94 25.19 21.89
CA ASN A 630 -11.53 26.53 21.88
C ASN A 630 -11.10 27.42 20.69
N ALA A 631 -10.33 26.92 19.72
CA ALA A 631 -9.94 27.71 18.56
C ALA A 631 -11.17 28.27 17.83
N TYR A 632 -11.10 29.54 17.43
CA TYR A 632 -12.19 30.25 16.74
C TYR A 632 -13.54 30.30 17.48
N SER A 633 -13.51 30.28 18.82
CA SER A 633 -14.73 30.42 19.63
C SER A 633 -15.56 31.65 19.25
N GLY A 634 -16.86 31.43 19.00
CA GLY A 634 -17.82 32.46 18.59
C GLY A 634 -17.70 32.92 17.15
N ILE A 635 -16.79 32.33 16.35
CA ILE A 635 -16.59 32.71 14.95
C ILE A 635 -17.23 31.67 14.03
N THR A 636 -17.91 32.14 12.99
CA THR A 636 -18.38 31.31 11.88
C THR A 636 -17.35 31.30 10.75
N LYS A 637 -16.97 30.13 10.26
CA LYS A 637 -16.09 29.96 9.10
C LYS A 637 -16.88 29.59 7.85
N ASN A 638 -16.65 30.32 6.77
CA ASN A 638 -17.21 29.99 5.46
C ASN A 638 -16.34 28.92 4.80
N VAL A 639 -16.92 27.78 4.43
CA VAL A 639 -16.20 26.61 3.91
C VAL A 639 -16.80 26.17 2.58
N CYS A 640 -15.97 26.12 1.53
CA CYS A 640 -16.34 25.53 0.25
C CYS A 640 -15.64 24.18 0.08
N VAL A 641 -16.37 23.14 -0.29
CA VAL A 641 -15.79 21.81 -0.56
C VAL A 641 -16.03 21.45 -2.02
N ILE A 642 -14.94 21.42 -2.79
CA ILE A 642 -14.89 21.07 -4.20
C ILE A 642 -14.45 19.61 -4.31
N GLY A 643 -15.15 18.80 -5.10
CA GLY A 643 -14.70 17.44 -5.31
C GLY A 643 -15.53 16.63 -6.29
N ASP A 644 -15.30 15.32 -6.24
CA ASP A 644 -15.90 14.34 -7.13
C ASP A 644 -17.11 13.63 -6.48
N SER A 645 -17.28 12.33 -6.77
CA SER A 645 -18.33 11.49 -6.21
C SER A 645 -18.19 11.21 -4.71
N LEU A 646 -17.05 11.51 -4.08
CA LEU A 646 -16.96 11.46 -2.61
C LEU A 646 -17.64 12.67 -1.93
N VAL A 647 -17.59 13.84 -2.58
CA VAL A 647 -18.19 15.07 -2.05
C VAL A 647 -19.64 15.20 -2.49
N GLN A 648 -20.00 14.70 -3.68
CA GLN A 648 -21.33 14.81 -4.25
C GLN A 648 -22.50 14.42 -3.32
N PRO A 649 -22.42 13.34 -2.50
CA PRO A 649 -23.51 12.95 -1.60
C PRO A 649 -23.72 13.93 -0.44
N GLY A 650 -22.78 14.84 -0.18
CA GLY A 650 -22.86 15.83 0.90
C GLY A 650 -22.64 15.27 2.30
N VAL A 651 -22.20 14.01 2.47
CA VAL A 651 -22.01 13.39 3.80
C VAL A 651 -20.80 13.98 4.53
N ILE A 652 -19.68 14.20 3.82
CA ILE A 652 -18.47 14.83 4.39
C ILE A 652 -18.80 16.24 4.91
N THR A 653 -19.53 17.03 4.12
CA THR A 653 -19.92 18.40 4.47
C THR A 653 -21.01 18.43 5.54
N GLN A 654 -21.94 17.47 5.52
CA GLN A 654 -22.92 17.30 6.61
C GLN A 654 -22.21 17.05 7.93
N ARG A 655 -21.16 16.22 7.94
CA ARG A 655 -20.38 15.94 9.14
C ARG A 655 -19.77 17.21 9.75
N LEU A 656 -19.38 18.20 8.95
CA LEU A 656 -18.89 19.48 9.47
C LEU A 656 -19.98 20.24 10.25
N LEU A 657 -21.21 20.26 9.73
CA LEU A 657 -22.36 20.84 10.41
C LEU A 657 -22.73 20.05 11.67
N ASP A 658 -22.63 18.72 11.63
CA ASP A 658 -22.93 17.87 12.77
C ASP A 658 -21.98 18.13 13.96
N ILE A 659 -20.70 18.39 13.67
CA ILE A 659 -19.69 18.73 14.70
C ILE A 659 -19.91 20.15 15.22
N ASP A 660 -20.16 21.11 14.32
CA ASP A 660 -20.45 22.52 14.60
C ASP A 660 -21.52 22.68 15.70
N VAL A 661 -22.64 21.93 15.63
CA VAL A 661 -23.75 21.99 16.60
C VAL A 661 -23.30 21.95 18.07
N THR A 662 -22.17 21.28 18.36
CA THR A 662 -21.62 21.15 19.71
C THR A 662 -20.27 21.84 19.91
N ASP A 663 -19.67 22.39 18.86
CA ASP A 663 -18.40 23.10 18.93
C ASP A 663 -18.61 24.60 19.20
N VAL A 664 -17.55 25.29 19.62
CA VAL A 664 -17.60 26.74 19.87
C VAL A 664 -17.39 27.56 18.58
N MET A 665 -16.90 26.93 17.51
CA MET A 665 -16.76 27.51 16.18
C MET A 665 -17.92 27.03 15.30
N ASN A 666 -18.51 27.94 14.52
CA ASN A 666 -19.58 27.59 13.58
C ASN A 666 -19.09 27.43 12.15
N ILE A 667 -19.83 26.69 11.32
CA ILE A 667 -19.55 26.44 9.91
C ILE A 667 -20.71 26.97 9.05
N SER A 668 -20.35 27.73 8.01
CA SER A 668 -21.26 28.12 6.94
C SER A 668 -20.74 27.52 5.64
N LEU A 669 -21.51 26.63 5.03
CA LEU A 669 -21.08 25.94 3.81
C LEU A 669 -21.42 26.76 2.56
N VAL A 670 -20.43 26.91 1.68
CA VAL A 670 -20.49 27.73 0.46
C VAL A 670 -20.49 26.84 -0.78
N GLY A 671 -21.50 26.99 -1.62
CA GLY A 671 -21.60 26.28 -2.90
C GLY A 671 -22.99 26.37 -3.51
N THR A 672 -23.14 25.83 -4.71
CA THR A 672 -24.40 25.81 -5.46
C THR A 672 -25.12 24.47 -5.37
N ARG A 673 -24.39 23.36 -5.13
CA ARG A 673 -24.93 22.00 -5.06
C ARG A 673 -25.27 21.58 -3.63
N GLY A 674 -26.13 20.58 -3.50
CA GLY A 674 -26.69 20.15 -2.22
C GLY A 674 -27.89 20.99 -1.78
N THR A 675 -28.43 20.69 -0.61
CA THR A 675 -29.59 21.40 -0.04
C THR A 675 -29.11 22.22 1.15
N ALA A 676 -29.45 23.51 1.18
CA ALA A 676 -29.05 24.38 2.29
C ALA A 676 -29.58 23.81 3.62
N PRO A 677 -28.79 23.84 4.72
CA PRO A 677 -27.48 24.50 4.84
C PRO A 677 -26.29 23.71 4.28
N ASN A 678 -26.47 22.45 3.87
CA ASN A 678 -25.41 21.59 3.37
C ASN A 678 -25.12 21.82 1.88
N LYS A 679 -24.36 22.90 1.60
CA LYS A 679 -23.95 23.29 0.24
C LYS A 679 -22.50 22.90 -0.06
N HIS A 680 -22.21 22.55 -1.31
CA HIS A 680 -20.87 22.14 -1.76
C HIS A 680 -20.73 22.24 -3.28
N GLU A 681 -19.55 21.90 -3.79
CA GLU A 681 -19.21 21.81 -5.22
C GLU A 681 -18.70 20.40 -5.57
N GLY A 682 -19.46 19.38 -5.15
CA GLY A 682 -19.17 17.96 -5.41
C GLY A 682 -19.95 17.43 -6.61
N ARG A 683 -19.27 16.80 -7.56
CA ARG A 683 -19.89 16.27 -8.80
C ARG A 683 -19.39 14.87 -9.15
N GLY A 684 -20.32 13.94 -9.30
CA GLY A 684 -20.00 12.54 -9.54
C GLY A 684 -19.22 12.31 -10.82
N GLY A 685 -18.14 11.53 -10.72
CA GLY A 685 -17.32 11.15 -11.86
C GLY A 685 -16.40 12.25 -12.39
N TRP A 686 -16.34 13.44 -11.76
CA TRP A 686 -15.51 14.55 -12.21
C TRP A 686 -14.03 14.34 -11.89
N THR A 687 -13.17 14.93 -12.73
CA THR A 687 -11.70 14.85 -12.71
C THR A 687 -11.09 16.23 -12.46
N ILE A 688 -9.76 16.30 -12.29
CA ILE A 688 -9.06 17.59 -12.24
C ILE A 688 -9.32 18.41 -13.50
N ALA A 689 -9.24 17.78 -14.67
CA ALA A 689 -9.43 18.45 -15.96
C ALA A 689 -10.83 19.09 -16.08
N ASP A 690 -11.84 18.49 -15.47
CA ASP A 690 -13.20 19.03 -15.46
C ASP A 690 -13.30 20.37 -14.71
N TYR A 691 -12.43 20.61 -13.72
CA TYR A 691 -12.41 21.82 -12.90
C TYR A 691 -11.36 22.85 -13.33
N THR A 692 -10.42 22.50 -14.22
CA THR A 692 -9.28 23.38 -14.60
C THR A 692 -9.36 23.91 -16.03
N GLY A 693 -10.48 23.70 -16.72
CA GLY A 693 -10.80 24.30 -18.02
C GLY A 693 -12.30 24.55 -18.18
N ALA A 694 -12.83 24.57 -19.41
CA ALA A 694 -14.27 24.67 -19.65
C ALA A 694 -15.07 23.45 -19.09
N GLY A 695 -14.37 22.35 -18.79
CA GLY A 695 -14.96 21.11 -18.32
C GLY A 695 -15.75 20.38 -19.41
N ARG A 696 -16.69 19.52 -18.99
CA ARG A 696 -17.55 18.76 -19.92
C ARG A 696 -18.51 19.68 -20.65
N THR A 697 -18.95 19.28 -21.83
CA THR A 697 -20.08 19.96 -22.50
C THR A 697 -21.40 19.43 -21.94
N TYR A 698 -22.21 20.33 -21.39
CA TYR A 698 -23.59 20.05 -21.01
C TYR A 698 -24.58 20.71 -21.95
N TYR A 699 -25.82 20.27 -21.91
CA TYR A 699 -26.92 20.75 -22.75
C TYR A 699 -28.04 21.24 -21.86
N ARG A 700 -28.30 22.55 -21.93
CA ARG A 700 -29.33 23.23 -21.15
C ARG A 700 -30.61 23.32 -21.97
N PHE A 701 -31.62 22.60 -21.53
CA PHE A 701 -32.96 22.60 -22.11
C PHE A 701 -33.83 23.63 -21.39
N SER A 702 -34.44 24.55 -22.15
CA SER A 702 -35.43 25.50 -21.64
C SER A 702 -36.81 24.88 -21.69
N VAL A 703 -37.38 24.56 -20.52
CA VAL A 703 -38.58 23.73 -20.37
C VAL A 703 -39.71 24.49 -19.70
N SER A 704 -40.94 24.03 -19.92
CA SER A 704 -42.15 24.54 -19.25
C SER A 704 -43.17 23.44 -19.05
N GLY A 705 -43.96 23.55 -17.98
CA GLY A 705 -45.03 22.59 -17.70
C GLY A 705 -44.54 21.28 -17.06
N VAL A 706 -43.37 21.28 -16.42
CA VAL A 706 -42.88 20.15 -15.63
C VAL A 706 -43.75 19.98 -14.38
N VAL A 707 -44.35 18.81 -14.21
CA VAL A 707 -45.23 18.45 -13.07
C VAL A 707 -44.45 17.66 -12.03
N VAL A 708 -43.69 16.65 -12.47
CA VAL A 708 -42.78 15.86 -11.62
C VAL A 708 -41.35 16.22 -11.98
N GLU A 709 -40.64 16.84 -11.03
CA GLU A 709 -39.23 17.18 -11.24
C GLU A 709 -38.39 15.91 -11.48
N PRO A 710 -37.49 15.93 -12.48
CA PRO A 710 -36.64 14.79 -12.74
C PRO A 710 -35.55 14.65 -11.66
N ALA A 711 -35.26 13.41 -11.28
CA ALA A 711 -34.19 13.11 -10.35
C ALA A 711 -32.80 13.39 -10.97
N VAL A 712 -32.06 14.29 -10.34
CA VAL A 712 -30.70 14.65 -10.74
C VAL A 712 -29.76 13.44 -10.58
N ASN A 713 -28.89 13.20 -11.56
CA ASN A 713 -27.99 12.05 -11.70
C ASN A 713 -28.66 10.68 -11.83
N ALA A 714 -29.98 10.64 -12.03
CA ALA A 714 -30.72 9.40 -12.21
C ALA A 714 -31.59 9.41 -13.47
N THR A 715 -32.30 10.50 -13.76
CA THR A 715 -33.26 10.55 -14.87
C THR A 715 -32.56 10.70 -16.21
N ILE A 716 -32.93 9.83 -17.16
CA ILE A 716 -32.46 9.87 -18.54
C ILE A 716 -33.62 10.27 -19.44
N TYR A 717 -33.41 11.29 -20.26
CA TYR A 717 -34.32 11.70 -21.32
C TYR A 717 -33.73 11.41 -22.70
N ALA A 718 -34.57 11.04 -23.66
CA ALA A 718 -34.21 10.85 -25.05
C ALA A 718 -34.74 12.00 -25.92
N TYR A 719 -33.91 12.45 -26.86
CA TYR A 719 -34.28 13.40 -27.92
C TYR A 719 -33.38 13.19 -29.15
N GLY A 720 -33.97 13.14 -30.34
CA GLY A 720 -33.22 13.04 -31.60
C GLY A 720 -32.29 11.82 -31.68
N GLY A 721 -32.70 10.68 -31.12
CA GLY A 721 -31.87 9.45 -31.05
C GLY A 721 -30.73 9.49 -30.02
N SER A 722 -30.64 10.57 -29.24
CA SER A 722 -29.62 10.78 -28.21
C SER A 722 -30.20 10.68 -26.81
N LYS A 723 -29.38 10.30 -25.84
CA LYS A 723 -29.76 10.13 -24.43
C LYS A 723 -29.04 11.16 -23.56
N PHE A 724 -29.80 11.78 -22.67
CA PHE A 724 -29.38 12.91 -21.84
C PHE A 724 -29.65 12.59 -20.38
N LEU A 725 -28.60 12.44 -19.58
CA LEU A 725 -28.69 12.26 -18.13
C LEU A 725 -28.80 13.63 -17.46
N VAL A 726 -29.83 13.82 -16.64
CA VAL A 726 -30.06 15.08 -15.92
C VAL A 726 -28.94 15.32 -14.90
N GLN A 727 -28.30 16.48 -14.97
CA GLN A 727 -27.17 16.89 -14.14
C GLN A 727 -27.54 18.00 -13.16
N GLU A 728 -28.42 18.92 -13.56
CA GLU A 728 -28.89 20.05 -12.75
C GLU A 728 -30.31 20.46 -13.18
N ILE A 729 -31.09 20.96 -12.22
CA ILE A 729 -32.43 21.50 -12.45
C ILE A 729 -32.51 22.90 -11.84
N ALA A 730 -33.12 23.82 -12.56
CA ALA A 730 -33.43 25.16 -12.10
C ALA A 730 -34.84 25.49 -12.58
N LEU A 731 -35.83 25.02 -11.82
CA LEU A 731 -37.26 25.16 -12.14
C LEU A 731 -37.94 26.07 -11.11
N SER A 732 -38.88 26.87 -11.57
CA SER A 732 -39.80 27.65 -10.75
C SER A 732 -41.21 27.42 -11.29
N ARG A 733 -42.07 26.79 -10.47
CA ARG A 733 -43.46 26.45 -10.83
C ARG A 733 -43.56 25.64 -12.15
N GLY A 734 -42.64 24.70 -12.34
CA GLY A 734 -42.62 23.81 -13.52
C GLY A 734 -41.98 24.39 -14.79
N SER A 735 -41.44 25.61 -14.73
CA SER A 735 -40.75 26.25 -15.86
C SER A 735 -39.34 26.67 -15.48
N GLY A 736 -38.40 26.59 -16.42
CA GLY A 736 -37.01 26.94 -16.18
C GLY A 736 -36.07 26.11 -17.05
N THR A 737 -34.98 25.61 -16.48
CA THR A 737 -34.02 24.82 -17.23
C THR A 737 -33.67 23.48 -16.60
N ILE A 738 -33.51 22.48 -17.45
CA ILE A 738 -32.94 21.17 -17.14
C ILE A 738 -31.60 21.07 -17.87
N THR A 739 -30.51 20.92 -17.15
CA THR A 739 -29.17 20.77 -17.70
C THR A 739 -28.79 19.29 -17.69
N CYS A 740 -28.37 18.77 -18.84
CA CYS A 740 -28.05 17.35 -18.99
C CYS A 740 -26.64 17.12 -19.57
N SER A 741 -26.02 16.01 -19.18
CA SER A 741 -24.89 15.44 -19.91
C SER A 741 -25.39 14.55 -21.04
N LEU A 742 -24.68 14.52 -22.16
CA LEU A 742 -24.94 13.56 -23.24
C LEU A 742 -24.37 12.19 -22.85
N SER A 743 -25.24 11.21 -22.62
CA SER A 743 -24.87 9.85 -22.23
C SER A 743 -24.62 8.94 -23.44
N SER A 744 -25.33 9.18 -24.55
CA SER A 744 -25.10 8.50 -25.82
C SER A 744 -25.73 9.27 -26.99
N GLY A 745 -25.24 9.08 -28.21
CA GLY A 745 -25.78 9.73 -29.41
C GLY A 745 -24.99 10.97 -29.82
N SER A 746 -25.62 11.87 -30.58
CA SER A 746 -25.01 13.08 -31.13
C SER A 746 -25.44 14.33 -30.37
N ALA A 747 -24.59 15.36 -30.37
CA ALA A 747 -24.94 16.66 -29.81
C ALA A 747 -26.20 17.23 -30.50
N PRO A 748 -27.19 17.74 -29.76
CA PRO A 748 -28.32 18.45 -30.34
C PRO A 748 -27.84 19.77 -30.95
N THR A 749 -28.53 20.22 -32.00
CA THR A 749 -28.29 21.54 -32.60
C THR A 749 -28.74 22.63 -31.64
N ASN A 750 -27.86 23.60 -31.35
CA ASN A 750 -28.20 24.76 -30.54
C ASN A 750 -29.37 25.53 -31.16
N GLY A 751 -30.35 25.92 -30.34
CA GLY A 751 -31.53 26.65 -30.77
C GLY A 751 -32.74 25.76 -31.09
N SER A 752 -32.56 24.44 -31.12
CA SER A 752 -33.68 23.53 -31.39
C SER A 752 -34.71 23.50 -30.26
N SER A 753 -35.96 23.26 -30.63
CA SER A 753 -37.08 22.95 -29.72
C SER A 753 -37.54 21.50 -29.92
N GLY A 754 -38.28 20.95 -28.97
CA GLY A 754 -38.80 19.59 -29.09
C GLY A 754 -39.38 19.05 -27.80
N THR A 755 -39.39 17.72 -27.69
CA THR A 755 -39.89 17.00 -26.51
C THR A 755 -38.82 16.03 -26.04
N LEU A 756 -38.45 16.11 -24.77
CA LEU A 756 -37.66 15.11 -24.05
C LEU A 756 -38.60 13.96 -23.66
N ALA A 757 -38.28 12.72 -24.03
CA ALA A 757 -39.03 11.53 -23.65
C ALA A 757 -38.26 10.74 -22.58
N LYS A 758 -38.88 10.42 -21.44
CA LYS A 758 -38.17 9.71 -20.35
C LYS A 758 -37.84 8.28 -20.77
N ASP A 759 -36.60 7.87 -20.54
CA ASP A 759 -36.02 6.62 -21.05
C ASP A 759 -35.68 5.62 -19.92
N ASN A 760 -35.97 5.95 -18.66
CA ASN A 760 -35.77 5.06 -17.54
C ASN A 760 -36.83 5.23 -16.43
N THR A 761 -36.69 4.43 -15.36
CA THR A 761 -37.65 4.34 -14.25
C THR A 761 -37.50 5.43 -13.18
N ALA A 762 -36.51 6.32 -13.31
CA ALA A 762 -36.29 7.39 -12.33
C ALA A 762 -37.45 8.41 -12.29
N ALA A 763 -37.53 9.18 -11.21
CA ALA A 763 -38.54 10.22 -11.04
C ALA A 763 -38.45 11.28 -12.16
N GLY A 764 -39.60 11.83 -12.57
CA GLY A 764 -39.69 12.81 -13.65
C GLY A 764 -40.87 12.55 -14.58
N ASP A 765 -41.35 13.57 -15.27
CA ASP A 765 -42.44 13.43 -16.24
C ASP A 765 -42.07 12.49 -17.40
N ALA A 766 -43.08 11.79 -17.94
CA ALA A 766 -42.90 10.91 -19.09
C ALA A 766 -42.45 11.66 -20.35
N SER A 767 -42.90 12.90 -20.51
CA SER A 767 -42.49 13.79 -21.58
C SER A 767 -42.41 15.24 -21.08
N ILE A 768 -41.39 15.97 -21.55
CA ILE A 768 -41.20 17.39 -21.23
C ILE A 768 -40.97 18.16 -22.52
N ALA A 769 -41.83 19.14 -22.80
CA ALA A 769 -41.62 20.05 -23.91
C ALA A 769 -40.49 21.04 -23.57
N PHE A 770 -39.60 21.29 -24.53
CA PHE A 770 -38.57 22.32 -24.45
C PHE A 770 -38.61 23.26 -25.65
N SER A 771 -38.40 24.54 -25.39
CA SER A 771 -38.42 25.62 -26.38
C SER A 771 -37.05 25.92 -26.98
N ASN A 772 -35.98 25.50 -26.30
CA ASN A 772 -34.61 25.75 -26.71
C ASN A 772 -33.66 24.72 -26.05
N VAL A 773 -32.62 24.31 -26.76
CA VAL A 773 -31.46 23.61 -26.21
C VAL A 773 -30.19 24.37 -26.57
N GLN A 774 -29.29 24.55 -25.61
CA GLN A 774 -27.99 25.18 -25.82
C GLN A 774 -26.89 24.37 -25.15
N SER A 775 -25.78 24.15 -25.86
CA SER A 775 -24.56 23.67 -25.23
C SER A 775 -23.97 24.72 -24.30
N GLN A 776 -23.42 24.27 -23.18
CA GLN A 776 -22.72 25.12 -22.22
C GLN A 776 -21.53 24.38 -21.59
N PRO A 777 -20.49 25.12 -21.15
CA PRO A 777 -19.43 24.57 -20.31
C PRO A 777 -20.02 23.97 -19.03
N GLY A 778 -19.46 22.86 -18.59
CA GLY A 778 -19.88 22.17 -17.37
C GLY A 778 -19.26 22.79 -16.13
N ASN A 779 -18.01 23.27 -16.23
CA ASN A 779 -17.28 23.81 -15.08
C ASN A 779 -17.95 25.10 -14.55
N PRO A 780 -18.43 25.12 -13.30
CA PRO A 780 -19.07 26.31 -12.73
C PRO A 780 -18.10 27.50 -12.56
N PHE A 781 -16.79 27.25 -12.56
CA PHE A 781 -15.77 28.28 -12.38
C PHE A 781 -15.29 28.88 -13.70
N TRP A 782 -15.83 28.45 -14.84
CA TRP A 782 -15.48 28.96 -16.15
C TRP A 782 -16.34 30.17 -16.53
N ASP A 783 -15.71 31.32 -16.84
CA ASP A 783 -16.43 32.55 -17.21
C ASP A 783 -16.70 32.71 -18.72
N GLY A 784 -16.33 31.70 -19.52
CA GLY A 784 -16.36 31.74 -20.97
C GLY A 784 -14.97 31.81 -21.61
N SER A 785 -13.95 32.18 -20.83
CA SER A 785 -12.58 32.35 -21.33
C SER A 785 -11.50 31.75 -20.42
N THR A 786 -11.68 31.79 -19.11
CA THR A 786 -10.71 31.30 -18.13
C THR A 786 -11.41 30.84 -16.85
N ILE A 787 -10.64 30.22 -15.94
CA ILE A 787 -11.11 29.90 -14.59
C ILE A 787 -11.15 31.17 -13.74
N ASN A 788 -12.35 31.52 -13.28
CA ASN A 788 -12.64 32.75 -12.56
C ASN A 788 -13.56 32.48 -11.37
N PHE A 789 -12.95 32.08 -10.25
CA PHE A 789 -13.67 31.75 -9.01
C PHE A 789 -14.37 32.98 -8.40
N ALA A 790 -13.78 34.17 -8.51
CA ALA A 790 -14.40 35.41 -8.03
C ALA A 790 -15.71 35.73 -8.77
N ASN A 791 -15.73 35.56 -10.10
CA ASN A 791 -16.95 35.70 -10.88
C ASN A 791 -18.01 34.67 -10.48
N TYR A 792 -17.61 33.41 -10.27
CA TYR A 792 -18.52 32.36 -9.78
C TYR A 792 -19.17 32.75 -8.44
N LEU A 793 -18.40 33.25 -7.47
CA LEU A 793 -18.94 33.72 -6.19
C LEU A 793 -19.94 34.86 -6.40
N SER A 794 -19.59 35.85 -7.22
CA SER A 794 -20.44 37.02 -7.49
C SER A 794 -21.75 36.63 -8.17
N VAL A 795 -21.71 35.82 -9.24
CA VAL A 795 -22.90 35.43 -10.01
C VAL A 795 -23.88 34.63 -9.16
N ASN A 796 -23.37 33.82 -8.24
CA ASN A 796 -24.20 32.99 -7.36
C ASN A 796 -24.51 33.66 -6.01
N SER A 797 -24.10 34.92 -5.80
CA SER A 797 -24.27 35.65 -4.54
C SER A 797 -23.74 34.88 -3.32
N LEU A 798 -22.58 34.23 -3.49
CA LEU A 798 -21.94 33.40 -2.46
C LEU A 798 -20.89 34.21 -1.67
N SER A 799 -20.81 33.95 -0.37
CA SER A 799 -19.77 34.52 0.49
C SER A 799 -18.39 34.00 0.11
N THR A 800 -17.37 34.85 0.23
CA THR A 800 -15.98 34.43 0.08
C THR A 800 -15.63 33.38 1.16
N PRO A 801 -15.14 32.19 0.76
CA PRO A 801 -14.78 31.14 1.71
C PRO A 801 -13.48 31.47 2.47
N ASP A 802 -13.47 31.20 3.77
CA ASP A 802 -12.27 31.16 4.60
C ASP A 802 -11.41 29.93 4.27
N TYR A 803 -12.08 28.79 4.02
CA TYR A 803 -11.46 27.51 3.67
C TYR A 803 -12.04 26.95 2.38
N VAL A 804 -11.17 26.45 1.50
CA VAL A 804 -11.56 25.67 0.33
C VAL A 804 -10.88 24.30 0.40
N PHE A 805 -11.68 23.24 0.36
CA PHE A 805 -11.19 21.87 0.23
C PHE A 805 -11.31 21.42 -1.23
N ILE A 806 -10.30 20.74 -1.73
CA ILE A 806 -10.29 20.13 -3.07
C ILE A 806 -9.97 18.64 -2.89
N GLN A 807 -10.94 17.77 -3.12
CA GLN A 807 -10.76 16.32 -3.06
C GLN A 807 -11.10 15.69 -4.42
N LEU A 808 -10.04 15.36 -5.18
CA LEU A 808 -10.08 14.82 -6.54
C LEU A 808 -8.97 13.77 -6.70
N GLY A 809 -9.00 12.99 -7.78
CA GLY A 809 -7.95 12.01 -8.12
C GLY A 809 -8.45 10.58 -8.31
N ILE A 810 -9.63 10.23 -7.76
CA ILE A 810 -10.20 8.89 -7.93
C ILE A 810 -10.52 8.65 -9.41
N ASN A 811 -11.37 9.49 -10.00
CA ASN A 811 -11.79 9.33 -11.40
C ASN A 811 -10.63 9.51 -12.39
N ASP A 812 -9.68 10.36 -12.04
CA ASP A 812 -8.48 10.62 -12.84
C ASP A 812 -7.60 9.37 -13.00
N THR A 813 -7.46 8.60 -11.93
CA THR A 813 -6.52 7.49 -11.86
C THR A 813 -7.16 6.11 -11.97
N PHE A 814 -8.50 6.03 -11.90
CA PHE A 814 -9.27 4.78 -11.85
C PHE A 814 -8.90 3.79 -12.97
N ASN A 815 -8.68 4.27 -14.19
CA ASN A 815 -8.42 3.44 -15.37
C ASN A 815 -6.95 3.41 -15.81
N LEU A 816 -6.04 4.00 -15.04
CA LEU A 816 -4.61 3.96 -15.37
C LEU A 816 -4.03 2.56 -15.09
N THR A 817 -3.15 2.10 -15.97
CA THR A 817 -2.71 0.69 -15.98
C THR A 817 -1.32 0.46 -15.38
N SER A 818 -0.59 1.52 -15.01
CA SER A 818 0.75 1.42 -14.43
C SER A 818 1.10 2.60 -13.53
N ASP A 819 2.06 2.39 -12.62
CA ASP A 819 2.58 3.45 -11.74
C ASP A 819 3.16 4.60 -12.57
N VAL A 820 3.91 4.28 -13.64
CA VAL A 820 4.48 5.26 -14.58
C VAL A 820 3.40 6.14 -15.22
N ALA A 821 2.24 5.56 -15.57
CA ALA A 821 1.13 6.33 -16.12
C ALA A 821 0.54 7.31 -15.09
N VAL A 822 0.46 6.91 -13.81
CA VAL A 822 0.02 7.80 -12.71
C VAL A 822 1.04 8.93 -12.50
N GLU A 823 2.34 8.61 -12.47
CA GLU A 823 3.39 9.62 -12.34
C GLU A 823 3.39 10.61 -13.52
N ALA A 824 3.26 10.13 -14.75
CA ALA A 824 3.15 10.98 -15.93
C ALA A 824 1.90 11.87 -15.87
N PHE A 825 0.75 11.32 -15.48
CA PHE A 825 -0.48 12.07 -15.31
C PHE A 825 -0.32 13.19 -14.26
N THR A 826 0.12 12.86 -13.05
CA THR A 826 0.28 13.83 -11.95
C THR A 826 1.25 14.96 -12.29
N SER A 827 2.28 14.71 -13.10
CA SER A 827 3.21 15.73 -13.56
C SER A 827 2.55 16.86 -14.38
N THR A 828 1.39 16.60 -14.97
CA THR A 828 0.61 17.59 -15.76
C THR A 828 -0.66 18.04 -15.03
N ALA A 829 -1.30 17.14 -14.29
CA ALA A 829 -2.56 17.41 -13.62
C ALA A 829 -2.42 18.40 -12.44
N PHE A 830 -1.36 18.30 -11.63
CA PHE A 830 -1.19 19.23 -10.50
C PHE A 830 -0.87 20.67 -10.95
N PRO A 831 -0.01 20.91 -11.95
CA PRO A 831 0.10 22.24 -12.56
C PRO A 831 -1.22 22.77 -13.11
N ALA A 832 -2.07 21.92 -13.70
CA ALA A 832 -3.41 22.32 -14.13
C ALA A 832 -4.29 22.69 -12.91
N LEU A 833 -4.25 21.90 -11.84
CA LEU A 833 -4.98 22.18 -10.60
C LEU A 833 -4.56 23.51 -9.96
N ASP A 834 -3.27 23.86 -10.05
CA ASP A 834 -2.76 25.15 -9.60
C ASP A 834 -3.45 26.34 -10.32
N THR A 835 -4.04 26.14 -11.51
CA THR A 835 -4.86 27.18 -12.19
C THR A 835 -6.13 27.50 -11.40
N LEU A 836 -6.83 26.49 -10.89
CA LEU A 836 -8.00 26.69 -10.03
C LEU A 836 -7.59 27.29 -8.69
N ILE A 837 -6.53 26.76 -8.06
CA ILE A 837 -6.00 27.26 -6.79
C ILE A 837 -5.64 28.75 -6.91
N ASN A 838 -4.92 29.14 -7.97
CA ASN A 838 -4.56 30.54 -8.21
C ASN A 838 -5.80 31.42 -8.42
N SER A 839 -6.84 30.94 -9.10
CA SER A 839 -8.10 31.66 -9.26
C SER A 839 -8.83 31.87 -7.91
N ILE A 840 -8.83 30.86 -7.04
CA ILE A 840 -9.34 30.98 -5.65
C ILE A 840 -8.52 32.00 -4.87
N LYS A 841 -7.19 31.92 -4.90
CA LYS A 841 -6.30 32.86 -4.21
C LYS A 841 -6.44 34.30 -4.72
N ALA A 842 -6.76 34.48 -6.00
CA ALA A 842 -7.04 35.78 -6.58
C ALA A 842 -8.35 36.38 -6.04
N SER A 843 -9.35 35.54 -5.71
CA SER A 843 -10.58 36.00 -5.05
C SER A 843 -10.34 36.42 -3.59
N SER A 844 -9.42 35.75 -2.89
CA SER A 844 -8.96 36.12 -1.56
C SER A 844 -7.62 35.48 -1.21
N ALA A 845 -6.62 36.31 -0.93
CA ALA A 845 -5.30 35.86 -0.51
C ALA A 845 -5.29 35.23 0.90
N SER A 846 -6.31 35.51 1.73
CA SER A 846 -6.42 34.94 3.08
C SER A 846 -7.07 33.56 3.10
N THR A 847 -7.76 33.15 2.02
CA THR A 847 -8.37 31.82 1.92
C THR A 847 -7.31 30.74 2.03
N LYS A 848 -7.59 29.76 2.90
CA LYS A 848 -6.80 28.56 3.12
C LYS A 848 -7.32 27.44 2.23
N ILE A 849 -6.43 26.83 1.46
CA ILE A 849 -6.79 25.80 0.50
C ILE A 849 -6.19 24.48 0.96
N ALA A 850 -7.03 23.49 1.21
CA ALA A 850 -6.63 22.12 1.52
C ALA A 850 -6.82 21.25 0.28
N VAL A 851 -5.73 20.75 -0.29
CA VAL A 851 -5.76 19.71 -1.31
C VAL A 851 -5.72 18.36 -0.59
N VAL A 852 -6.80 17.60 -0.73
CA VAL A 852 -7.08 16.44 0.12
C VAL A 852 -6.81 15.16 -0.66
N ALA A 853 -5.94 14.31 -0.12
CA ALA A 853 -5.71 12.97 -0.63
C ALA A 853 -6.98 12.10 -0.49
N PRO A 854 -7.50 11.51 -1.57
CA PRO A 854 -8.60 10.55 -1.50
C PRO A 854 -8.23 9.27 -0.73
N PRO A 855 -9.22 8.56 -0.16
CA PRO A 855 -9.00 7.26 0.47
C PRO A 855 -8.62 6.19 -0.57
N SER A 856 -8.04 5.10 -0.06
CA SER A 856 -7.94 3.82 -0.77
C SER A 856 -9.33 3.16 -0.93
N TYR A 857 -9.38 2.07 -1.69
CA TYR A 857 -10.62 1.41 -2.11
C TYR A 857 -10.99 0.24 -1.21
N ALA A 858 -12.23 -0.24 -1.38
CA ALA A 858 -12.73 -1.49 -0.82
C ALA A 858 -12.03 -2.72 -1.45
N ASP A 859 -12.33 -3.91 -0.93
CA ASP A 859 -11.74 -5.16 -1.38
C ASP A 859 -12.22 -5.61 -2.77
N GLN A 860 -11.69 -6.74 -3.25
CA GLN A 860 -11.98 -7.25 -4.59
C GLN A 860 -13.43 -7.73 -4.78
N ASP A 861 -14.16 -8.06 -3.71
CA ASP A 861 -15.56 -8.48 -3.81
C ASP A 861 -16.41 -7.30 -4.26
N ALA A 862 -16.19 -6.13 -3.66
CA ALA A 862 -16.87 -4.89 -4.04
C ALA A 862 -16.64 -4.52 -5.51
N PHE A 863 -15.40 -4.69 -5.99
CA PHE A 863 -15.08 -4.50 -7.41
C PHE A 863 -15.79 -5.52 -8.30
N GLY A 864 -15.89 -6.78 -7.86
CA GLY A 864 -16.64 -7.82 -8.55
C GLY A 864 -18.12 -7.46 -8.69
N TYR A 865 -18.75 -6.93 -7.64
CA TYR A 865 -20.16 -6.51 -7.69
C TYR A 865 -20.40 -5.27 -8.55
N ASN A 866 -19.49 -4.29 -8.55
CA ASN A 866 -19.68 -3.07 -9.34
C ASN A 866 -19.25 -3.18 -10.79
N TYR A 867 -18.20 -3.97 -11.07
CA TYR A 867 -17.51 -3.95 -12.36
C TYR A 867 -17.26 -5.34 -12.96
N ALA A 868 -17.72 -6.41 -12.30
CA ALA A 868 -17.40 -7.78 -12.66
C ALA A 868 -15.87 -7.95 -12.82
N CYS A 869 -15.42 -8.56 -13.91
CA CYS A 869 -13.99 -8.73 -14.21
C CYS A 869 -13.34 -7.53 -14.91
N ASN A 870 -14.04 -6.41 -15.08
CA ASN A 870 -13.54 -5.27 -15.87
C ASN A 870 -12.66 -4.31 -15.06
N GLN A 871 -12.57 -4.47 -13.74
CA GLN A 871 -11.74 -3.63 -12.88
C GLN A 871 -11.19 -4.42 -11.70
N THR A 872 -9.95 -4.11 -11.28
CA THR A 872 -9.24 -4.82 -10.20
C THR A 872 -8.89 -3.90 -9.04
N SER A 873 -9.14 -4.37 -7.81
CA SER A 873 -8.89 -3.60 -6.58
C SER A 873 -7.40 -3.29 -6.41
N TRP A 874 -6.52 -4.26 -6.68
CA TRP A 874 -5.07 -4.07 -6.47
C TRP A 874 -4.48 -2.96 -7.36
N ARG A 875 -4.90 -2.85 -8.63
CA ARG A 875 -4.37 -1.85 -9.57
C ARG A 875 -4.87 -0.45 -9.24
N THR A 876 -6.16 -0.33 -8.90
CA THR A 876 -6.76 0.94 -8.49
C THR A 876 -6.19 1.43 -7.17
N LYS A 877 -6.06 0.56 -6.16
CA LYS A 877 -5.34 0.87 -4.90
C LYS A 877 -3.93 1.39 -5.15
N ARG A 878 -3.16 0.68 -5.99
CA ARG A 878 -1.80 1.10 -6.34
C ARG A 878 -1.78 2.45 -7.05
N ASN A 879 -2.75 2.74 -7.90
CA ASN A 879 -2.91 4.04 -8.55
C ASN A 879 -3.14 5.16 -7.54
N ILE A 880 -4.12 5.03 -6.65
CA ILE A 880 -4.50 6.12 -5.74
C ILE A 880 -3.43 6.38 -4.68
N ILE A 881 -2.71 5.35 -4.21
CA ILE A 881 -1.61 5.53 -3.25
C ILE A 881 -0.41 6.18 -3.93
N THR A 882 -0.11 5.82 -5.20
CA THR A 882 0.91 6.51 -6.00
C THR A 882 0.52 7.97 -6.25
N TYR A 883 -0.74 8.25 -6.56
CA TYR A 883 -1.28 9.60 -6.71
C TYR A 883 -1.14 10.40 -5.41
N ASN A 884 -1.52 9.83 -4.27
CA ASN A 884 -1.42 10.46 -2.95
C ASN A 884 0.03 10.78 -2.59
N LYS A 885 0.97 9.87 -2.87
CA LYS A 885 2.41 10.13 -2.73
C LYS A 885 2.83 11.37 -3.51
N LYS A 886 2.48 11.44 -4.79
CA LYS A 886 2.82 12.59 -5.64
C LYS A 886 2.12 13.87 -5.17
N LEU A 887 0.88 13.78 -4.68
CA LEU A 887 0.14 14.91 -4.14
C LEU A 887 0.83 15.49 -2.90
N TYR A 888 1.25 14.62 -1.97
CA TYR A 888 2.01 15.01 -0.79
C TYR A 888 3.34 15.67 -1.17
N GLU A 889 4.08 15.08 -2.11
CA GLU A 889 5.36 15.63 -2.59
C GLU A 889 5.18 17.00 -3.27
N TYR A 890 4.15 17.18 -4.10
CA TYR A 890 3.95 18.40 -4.89
C TYR A 890 3.49 19.60 -4.06
N TYR A 891 2.62 19.38 -3.07
CA TYR A 891 2.07 20.44 -2.22
C TYR A 891 2.81 20.59 -0.89
N ALA A 892 3.80 19.73 -0.59
CA ALA A 892 4.67 19.91 0.57
C ALA A 892 5.35 21.29 0.55
N GLY A 893 5.38 21.94 1.72
CA GLY A 893 6.06 23.23 1.89
C GLY A 893 5.33 24.45 1.33
N LYS A 894 4.13 24.31 0.73
CA LYS A 894 3.33 25.45 0.23
C LYS A 894 2.48 26.15 1.31
N GLU A 895 2.59 25.76 2.57
CA GLU A 895 1.76 26.28 3.67
C GLU A 895 1.86 27.81 3.86
N ALA A 896 3.03 28.40 3.61
CA ALA A 896 3.22 29.86 3.66
C ALA A 896 2.36 30.63 2.64
N GLN A 897 1.84 29.94 1.61
CA GLN A 897 0.92 30.47 0.61
C GLN A 897 -0.56 30.24 0.99
N ASN A 898 -0.80 29.71 2.20
CA ASN A 898 -2.06 29.14 2.66
C ASN A 898 -2.57 27.98 1.77
N ILE A 899 -1.65 27.16 1.27
CA ILE A 899 -1.96 25.94 0.52
C ILE A 899 -1.41 24.75 1.32
N TYR A 900 -2.30 23.83 1.67
CA TYR A 900 -2.02 22.71 2.56
C TYR A 900 -2.36 21.40 1.84
N VAL A 901 -1.59 20.36 2.11
CA VAL A 901 -1.94 19.00 1.70
C VAL A 901 -2.41 18.21 2.91
N VAL A 902 -3.57 17.56 2.80
CA VAL A 902 -4.25 16.90 3.91
C VAL A 902 -4.51 15.44 3.56
N GLY A 903 -4.09 14.53 4.43
CA GLY A 903 -4.35 13.10 4.28
C GLY A 903 -5.77 12.69 4.69
N GLY A 904 -6.82 13.28 4.11
CA GLY A 904 -8.21 12.98 4.50
C GLY A 904 -8.54 11.49 4.40
N GLY A 905 -8.02 10.82 3.38
CA GLY A 905 -8.22 9.38 3.15
C GLY A 905 -7.61 8.46 4.21
N VAL A 906 -6.51 8.84 4.88
CA VAL A 906 -5.79 7.93 5.80
C VAL A 906 -6.58 7.61 7.08
N ASN A 907 -7.60 8.41 7.38
CA ASN A 907 -8.49 8.23 8.54
C ASN A 907 -9.64 7.25 8.25
N LEU A 908 -9.83 6.84 6.99
CA LEU A 908 -10.94 5.99 6.58
C LEU A 908 -10.62 4.51 6.77
N ASP A 909 -11.53 3.76 7.39
CA ASP A 909 -11.44 2.32 7.56
C ASP A 909 -11.95 1.58 6.30
N THR A 910 -11.06 1.08 5.43
CA THR A 910 -11.55 0.47 4.17
C THR A 910 -12.11 -0.92 4.37
N GLU A 911 -11.82 -1.59 5.50
CA GLU A 911 -12.32 -2.94 5.78
C GLU A 911 -13.73 -2.92 6.39
N ASN A 912 -14.08 -1.90 7.19
CA ASN A 912 -15.32 -1.91 7.98
C ASN A 912 -16.29 -0.77 7.66
N ASN A 913 -15.84 0.28 6.97
CA ASN A 913 -16.68 1.46 6.69
C ASN A 913 -17.01 1.62 5.20
N PHE A 914 -17.12 0.50 4.49
CA PHE A 914 -17.72 0.40 3.16
C PHE A 914 -19.06 -0.37 3.23
N PRO A 915 -20.00 -0.11 2.30
CA PRO A 915 -21.29 -0.80 2.29
C PRO A 915 -21.13 -2.31 2.07
N ILE A 916 -21.94 -3.11 2.75
CA ILE A 916 -22.01 -4.57 2.65
C ILE A 916 -23.45 -5.02 2.33
N PHE A 917 -23.65 -6.26 1.91
CA PHE A 917 -24.99 -6.86 1.91
C PHE A 917 -25.49 -7.02 3.35
N SER A 918 -26.49 -6.24 3.78
CA SER A 918 -27.03 -6.30 5.14
C SER A 918 -27.59 -7.68 5.50
N ASP A 919 -28.17 -8.36 4.51
CA ASP A 919 -28.86 -9.64 4.70
C ASP A 919 -27.93 -10.85 4.49
N GLY A 920 -26.67 -10.60 4.13
CA GLY A 920 -25.69 -11.59 3.75
C GLY A 920 -26.02 -12.29 2.41
N VAL A 921 -25.03 -12.97 1.85
CA VAL A 921 -25.19 -13.84 0.68
C VAL A 921 -24.63 -15.24 0.99
N PRO A 922 -25.23 -16.33 0.49
CA PRO A 922 -24.64 -17.66 0.65
C PRO A 922 -23.23 -17.73 0.06
N VAL A 923 -22.28 -18.34 0.78
CA VAL A 923 -20.88 -18.52 0.36
C VAL A 923 -20.77 -19.12 -1.05
N ASN A 924 -21.67 -20.05 -1.38
CA ASN A 924 -21.91 -20.48 -2.76
C ASN A 924 -23.25 -21.23 -2.85
N SER A 925 -23.65 -21.63 -4.05
CA SER A 925 -24.91 -22.33 -4.32
C SER A 925 -25.10 -23.66 -3.57
N HIS A 926 -24.05 -24.25 -2.99
CA HIS A 926 -24.08 -25.49 -2.22
C HIS A 926 -23.76 -25.30 -0.74
N ASN A 927 -23.47 -24.07 -0.31
CA ASN A 927 -23.16 -23.74 1.07
C ASN A 927 -24.06 -22.58 1.54
N PRO A 928 -25.12 -22.85 2.32
CA PRO A 928 -26.06 -21.83 2.76
C PRO A 928 -25.50 -20.90 3.84
N LYS A 929 -24.26 -21.11 4.31
CA LYS A 929 -23.59 -20.18 5.23
C LYS A 929 -23.54 -18.80 4.59
N LEU A 930 -23.91 -17.77 5.34
CA LEU A 930 -23.88 -16.39 4.87
C LEU A 930 -22.50 -15.76 5.07
N GLU A 931 -22.10 -14.96 4.09
CA GLU A 931 -21.01 -13.99 4.15
C GLU A 931 -21.55 -12.59 3.83
N TYR A 932 -20.79 -11.56 4.22
CA TYR A 932 -21.21 -10.15 4.15
C TYR A 932 -20.20 -9.35 3.33
N PRO A 933 -20.08 -9.63 2.02
CA PRO A 933 -19.05 -8.99 1.21
C PRO A 933 -19.38 -7.51 0.99
N GLN A 934 -18.34 -6.71 0.79
CA GLN A 934 -18.48 -5.31 0.43
C GLN A 934 -19.09 -5.19 -0.97
N ILE A 935 -19.95 -4.18 -1.19
CA ILE A 935 -20.75 -4.03 -2.42
C ILE A 935 -20.51 -2.74 -3.19
N ASN A 936 -19.70 -1.84 -2.63
CA ASN A 936 -19.29 -0.61 -3.30
C ASN A 936 -17.76 -0.46 -3.20
N ALA A 937 -17.08 -0.48 -4.34
CA ALA A 937 -15.63 -0.47 -4.42
C ALA A 937 -15.02 0.90 -4.13
N VAL A 938 -15.76 1.97 -4.41
CA VAL A 938 -15.24 3.35 -4.43
C VAL A 938 -15.85 4.22 -3.33
N HIS A 939 -17.14 4.04 -3.05
CA HIS A 939 -17.88 4.94 -2.16
C HIS A 939 -18.04 4.30 -0.78
N PRO A 940 -17.52 4.94 0.28
CA PRO A 940 -17.69 4.50 1.65
C PRO A 940 -19.16 4.47 2.11
N ALA A 941 -19.41 3.78 3.21
CA ALA A 941 -20.65 3.95 3.96
C ALA A 941 -20.66 5.32 4.67
N ASP A 942 -21.81 5.70 5.25
CA ASP A 942 -21.96 6.95 6.00
C ASP A 942 -20.89 7.13 7.10
N SER A 943 -20.55 6.05 7.81
CA SER A 943 -19.48 6.05 8.81
C SER A 943 -18.10 6.42 8.23
N GLY A 944 -17.75 5.88 7.06
CA GLY A 944 -16.47 6.16 6.40
C GLY A 944 -16.38 7.59 5.88
N TYR A 945 -17.47 8.12 5.32
CA TYR A 945 -17.54 9.53 4.93
C TYR A 945 -17.36 10.47 6.13
N LYS A 946 -17.94 10.13 7.28
CA LYS A 946 -17.80 10.91 8.51
C LYS A 946 -16.37 10.91 9.05
N GLN A 947 -15.63 9.80 8.92
CA GLN A 947 -14.20 9.78 9.25
C GLN A 947 -13.39 10.79 8.42
N ILE A 948 -13.71 10.97 7.14
CA ILE A 948 -13.06 12.00 6.31
C ILE A 948 -13.46 13.40 6.80
N GLY A 949 -14.75 13.61 7.12
CA GLY A 949 -15.27 14.87 7.66
C GLY A 949 -14.62 15.30 8.98
N ASP A 950 -14.32 14.35 9.88
CA ASP A 950 -13.61 14.60 11.14
C ASP A 950 -12.23 15.23 10.89
N VAL A 951 -11.50 14.76 9.88
CA VAL A 951 -10.19 15.31 9.50
C VAL A 951 -10.33 16.75 8.97
N PHE A 952 -11.37 17.02 8.19
CA PHE A 952 -11.60 18.36 7.63
C PHE A 952 -11.89 19.37 8.75
N PHE A 953 -12.72 18.99 9.72
CA PHE A 953 -13.01 19.85 10.86
C PHE A 953 -11.79 20.06 11.75
N ALA A 954 -11.03 19.00 12.05
CA ALA A 954 -9.78 19.11 12.80
C ALA A 954 -8.76 20.01 12.10
N PHE A 955 -8.65 19.92 10.77
CA PHE A 955 -7.81 20.81 9.95
C PHE A 955 -8.24 22.28 10.09
N ILE A 956 -9.53 22.59 9.96
CA ILE A 956 -10.05 23.96 10.11
C ILE A 956 -9.65 24.52 11.48
N LYS A 957 -9.76 23.73 12.55
CA LYS A 957 -9.42 24.15 13.91
C LYS A 957 -7.91 24.36 14.11
N ALA A 958 -7.08 23.60 13.41
CA ALA A 958 -5.62 23.62 13.57
C ALA A 958 -4.93 24.77 12.83
N VAL A 959 -5.51 25.24 11.72
CA VAL A 959 -4.90 26.18 10.77
C VAL A 959 -5.61 27.51 10.80
#